data_AF-A0A966XJT9-F1
#
_entry.id   AF-A0A966XJT9-F1
#
_cell.length_a   1.000
_cell.length_b   1.000
_cell.length_c   1.000
_cell.angle_alpha   90.00
_cell.angle_beta   90.00
_cell.angle_gamma   90.00
#
_symmetry.space_group_name_H-M   'P 1'
#
loop_
_entity.id
_entity.type
_entity.pdbx_description
1 polymer ?
#
loop_
_entity_poly.entity_id
_entity_poly.type
_entity_poly.pdbx_seq_one_letter_code
_entity_poly.pdbx_strand_id
1 'polypeptide(L)'
;MTLDPRTWTVKTSEAVSAAMQVAATAGHPELMPHHLLAELVKQDGTVTAPLLTKVGVPVTKVAEKCATALGKLPTTKGGAEPRLGRELAAVFAAAAETQTEFKDDFLSVELLVAAMHEIVGVARDEMLAALKAVRGSHRVTSQNPEDQFQALEKYSVDLTARARDGKIDPVIGRDEEIRRVVQVLSRRTKNNPILIGEPGVGKTAIVEGLAQRIASGDVPEGLKSKRLLSLDLGAMLAGAKYRGEFEERLKAVLKEIIDAGGEVITFVDEIHNLVGAGGAEGAMDAGNMVKPMLARGELRMIGATTLDEYRTHVEKDAALERRFQQVYVGEPSVEDTIGILRGLKERYEVHHGVRIQDNALVSAAVLSNRYLTNRFLPDKAIDLVDEAASKLRIEIDSMPTEIDVVERRILQLQIEKVALAKETDAASKERLSALESELAELSVQSATMKQQWQAEKQGISAVRTLKEELDTLRQQAERESNLEKKSELIYGRIPELERRIATATESPAVATGEPRMLKEEVDAEDIAEVVAKWTGIPVSRLMEGEMHKLVHLEELLHQRVVGQDAAVTVVANAIRRSRAGLSDPNRPIGSFMFLGPTGVGKTELARALASFLFDDEKAIVRIDMGEYSEKHPEFVNRIDEIVRFAPLTRNDLGAIVEIQLQYLIDRLAERRITLAVTPAARLVLADRGYDAEFGARPLKRLIQREIADPAALLLLEGKVSEATGNAMIIVDVVDGALSVNPSDAAH
;
A
#
# COMPACT_ATOMS: atom_id res chain seq x y z
N MET A 1 -47.83 38.80 2.03
CA MET A 1 -47.41 37.57 1.36
C MET A 1 -47.50 36.45 2.38
N THR A 2 -48.29 35.40 2.13
CA THR A 2 -48.36 34.24 3.02
C THR A 2 -47.09 33.41 2.81
N LEU A 3 -46.30 33.20 3.87
CA LEU A 3 -45.14 32.31 3.85
C LEU A 3 -45.61 30.89 3.53
N ASP A 4 -45.11 30.28 2.47
CA ASP A 4 -45.40 28.88 2.11
C ASP A 4 -44.14 28.04 2.36
N PRO A 5 -44.09 27.25 3.45
CA PRO A 5 -42.93 26.42 3.75
C PRO A 5 -42.58 25.38 2.67
N ARG A 6 -43.49 25.07 1.75
CA ARG A 6 -43.25 24.10 0.67
C ARG A 6 -42.30 24.63 -0.39
N THR A 7 -42.14 25.95 -0.48
CA THR A 7 -41.20 26.61 -1.40
C THR A 7 -39.84 26.87 -0.75
N TRP A 8 -39.56 26.30 0.42
CA TRP A 8 -38.27 26.44 1.10
C TRP A 8 -37.36 25.26 0.78
N THR A 9 -36.05 25.50 0.84
CA THR A 9 -35.08 24.40 0.93
C THR A 9 -35.23 23.66 2.27
N VAL A 10 -34.69 22.44 2.35
CA VAL A 10 -34.66 21.67 3.60
C VAL A 10 -33.88 22.45 4.66
N LYS A 11 -32.73 23.05 4.31
CA LYS A 11 -31.93 23.86 5.25
C LYS A 11 -32.65 25.11 5.75
N THR A 12 -33.38 25.82 4.87
CA THR A 12 -34.24 26.93 5.30
C THR A 12 -35.30 26.47 6.30
N SER A 13 -35.95 25.33 6.03
CA SER A 13 -36.97 24.77 6.92
C SER A 13 -36.41 24.35 8.28
N GLU A 14 -35.25 23.69 8.28
CA GLU A 14 -34.51 23.31 9.50
C GLU A 14 -34.13 24.54 10.33
N ALA A 15 -33.59 25.60 9.69
CA ALA A 15 -33.17 26.81 10.37
C ALA A 15 -34.34 27.55 11.04
N VAL A 16 -35.48 27.64 10.35
CA VAL A 16 -36.68 28.27 10.89
C VAL A 16 -37.25 27.47 12.05
N SER A 17 -37.27 26.13 11.94
CA SER A 17 -37.72 25.25 13.03
C SER A 17 -36.84 25.37 14.27
N ALA A 18 -35.51 25.34 14.09
CA ALA A 18 -34.55 25.54 15.17
C ALA A 18 -34.70 26.92 15.81
N ALA A 19 -34.86 27.97 15.01
CA ALA A 19 -35.02 29.33 15.51
C ALA A 19 -36.32 29.50 16.34
N MET A 20 -37.41 28.85 15.92
CA MET A 20 -38.67 28.80 16.70
C MET A 20 -38.46 28.11 18.05
N GLN A 21 -37.74 26.98 18.08
CA GLN A 21 -37.45 26.27 19.31
C GLN A 21 -36.58 27.09 20.28
N VAL A 22 -35.59 27.82 19.75
CA VAL A 22 -34.74 28.72 20.53
C VAL A 22 -35.55 29.88 21.11
N ALA A 23 -36.40 30.52 20.31
CA ALA A 23 -37.28 31.60 20.77
C ALA A 23 -38.23 31.11 21.89
N ALA A 24 -38.81 29.92 21.73
CA ALA A 24 -39.70 29.32 22.71
C ALA A 24 -38.97 29.02 24.03
N THR A 25 -37.76 28.44 23.95
CA THR A 25 -36.94 28.10 25.12
C THR A 25 -36.46 29.34 25.87
N ALA A 26 -36.13 30.42 25.14
CA ALA A 26 -35.75 31.70 25.73
C ALA A 26 -36.95 32.52 26.27
N GLY A 27 -38.19 32.06 26.04
CA GLY A 27 -39.40 32.76 26.46
C GLY A 27 -39.70 34.03 25.65
N HIS A 28 -39.15 34.15 24.44
CA HIS A 28 -39.41 35.27 23.55
C HIS A 28 -40.77 35.10 22.86
N PRO A 29 -41.69 36.07 22.96
CA PRO A 29 -43.05 35.95 22.40
C PRO A 29 -43.08 36.03 20.87
N GLU A 30 -42.02 36.56 20.26
CA GLU A 30 -41.90 36.73 18.81
C GLU A 30 -40.57 36.18 18.28
N LEU A 31 -40.64 35.53 17.12
CA LEU A 31 -39.50 35.10 16.33
C LEU A 31 -38.94 36.30 15.53
N MET A 32 -37.82 36.81 16.01
CA MET A 32 -37.07 37.93 15.41
C MET A 32 -36.00 37.44 14.40
N PRO A 33 -35.54 38.30 13.46
CA PRO A 33 -34.45 37.98 12.51
C PRO A 33 -33.18 37.43 13.18
N HIS A 34 -32.83 37.95 14.36
CA HIS A 34 -31.66 37.53 15.12
C HIS A 34 -31.71 36.05 15.55
N HIS A 35 -32.90 35.46 15.77
CA HIS A 35 -33.02 34.02 16.04
C HIS A 35 -32.69 33.21 14.80
N LEU A 36 -33.26 33.60 13.65
CA LEU A 36 -33.05 32.89 12.40
C LEU A 36 -31.59 33.01 11.94
N LEU A 37 -31.01 34.21 11.97
CA LEU A 37 -29.62 34.41 11.60
C LEU A 37 -28.66 33.61 12.50
N ALA A 38 -28.94 33.54 13.81
CA ALA A 38 -28.13 32.74 14.74
C ALA A 38 -28.14 31.24 14.43
N GLU A 39 -29.24 30.70 13.89
CA GLU A 39 -29.32 29.30 13.49
C GLU A 39 -28.73 29.07 12.10
N LEU A 40 -28.94 29.99 11.15
CA LEU A 40 -28.36 29.89 9.81
C LEU A 40 -26.82 29.85 9.83
N VAL A 41 -26.18 30.63 10.73
CA VAL A 41 -24.72 30.65 10.85
C VAL A 41 -24.14 29.40 11.54
N LYS A 42 -24.98 28.56 12.17
CA LYS A 42 -24.56 27.29 12.78
C LYS A 42 -24.70 26.10 11.82
N GLN A 43 -25.39 26.26 10.69
CA GLN A 43 -25.63 25.17 9.76
C GLN A 43 -24.37 24.86 8.94
N ASP A 44 -23.79 23.69 9.21
CA ASP A 44 -22.68 23.14 8.42
C ASP A 44 -23.13 22.76 7.00
N GLY A 45 -22.20 22.84 6.05
CA GLY A 45 -22.43 22.47 4.65
C GLY A 45 -23.31 23.44 3.86
N THR A 46 -23.57 24.64 4.38
CA THR A 46 -24.30 25.70 3.67
C THR A 46 -23.34 26.76 3.13
N VAL A 47 -23.80 27.52 2.14
CA VAL A 47 -23.06 28.67 1.56
C VAL A 47 -23.01 29.90 2.49
N THR A 48 -23.62 29.83 3.68
CA THR A 48 -23.64 30.93 4.67
C THR A 48 -22.24 31.33 5.13
N ALA A 49 -21.40 30.35 5.53
CA ALA A 49 -20.05 30.65 6.00
C ALA A 49 -19.14 31.19 4.86
N PRO A 50 -19.09 30.58 3.66
CA PRO A 50 -18.37 31.15 2.52
C PRO A 50 -18.82 32.57 2.15
N LEU A 51 -20.14 32.84 2.19
CA LEU A 51 -20.71 34.15 1.92
C LEU A 51 -20.22 35.20 2.93
N LEU A 52 -20.26 34.89 4.22
CA LEU A 52 -19.79 35.78 5.28
C LEU A 52 -18.27 36.01 5.22
N THR A 53 -17.49 34.96 4.94
CA THR A 53 -16.04 35.08 4.73
C THR A 53 -15.72 35.98 3.53
N LYS A 54 -16.51 35.92 2.46
CA LYS A 54 -16.30 36.75 1.25
C LYS A 54 -16.48 38.25 1.53
N VAL A 55 -17.41 38.62 2.41
CA VAL A 55 -17.61 40.01 2.86
C VAL A 55 -16.75 40.38 4.07
N GLY A 56 -15.80 39.53 4.46
CA GLY A 56 -14.84 39.80 5.54
C GLY A 56 -15.45 39.78 6.95
N VAL A 57 -16.61 39.13 7.14
CA VAL A 57 -17.28 39.05 8.45
C VAL A 57 -17.17 37.62 9.00
N PRO A 58 -16.47 37.38 10.12
CA PRO A 58 -16.43 36.06 10.74
C PRO A 58 -17.80 35.61 11.24
N VAL A 59 -18.12 34.34 11.04
CA VAL A 59 -19.35 33.68 11.50
C VAL A 59 -19.56 33.88 13.01
N THR A 60 -18.49 33.77 13.80
CA THR A 60 -18.49 33.98 15.26
C THR A 60 -18.97 35.37 15.64
N LYS A 61 -18.53 36.41 14.90
CA LYS A 61 -18.93 37.80 15.14
C LYS A 61 -20.42 38.03 14.87
N VAL A 62 -20.98 37.36 13.85
CA VAL A 62 -22.43 37.42 13.57
C VAL A 62 -23.21 36.72 14.69
N ALA A 63 -22.76 35.54 15.13
CA ALA A 63 -23.38 34.81 16.23
C ALA A 63 -23.37 35.62 17.54
N GLU A 64 -22.25 36.28 17.88
CA GLU A 64 -22.13 37.15 19.06
C GLU A 64 -23.08 38.36 19.00
N LYS A 65 -23.20 39.01 17.83
CA LYS A 65 -24.15 40.10 17.61
C LYS A 65 -25.59 39.63 17.83
N CYS A 66 -25.95 38.48 17.27
CA CYS A 66 -27.27 37.89 17.46
C CYS A 66 -27.53 37.58 18.94
N ALA A 67 -26.60 36.91 19.63
CA ALA A 67 -26.72 36.61 21.05
C ALA A 67 -26.92 37.87 21.91
N THR A 68 -26.16 38.93 21.62
CA THR A 68 -26.26 40.22 22.32
C THR A 68 -27.62 40.88 22.10
N ALA A 69 -28.15 40.84 20.87
CA ALA A 69 -29.46 41.40 20.55
C ALA A 69 -30.59 40.59 21.20
N LEU A 70 -30.50 39.26 21.16
CA LEU A 70 -31.47 38.36 21.77
C LEU A 70 -31.53 38.51 23.30
N GLY A 71 -30.39 38.69 23.97
CA GLY A 71 -30.35 38.91 25.42
C GLY A 71 -31.03 40.20 25.91
N LYS A 72 -31.39 41.12 25.00
CA LYS A 72 -32.12 42.36 25.32
C LYS A 72 -33.63 42.23 25.12
N LEU A 73 -34.12 41.12 24.58
CA LEU A 73 -35.52 40.94 24.28
C LEU A 73 -36.35 40.69 25.57
N PRO A 74 -37.59 41.18 25.63
CA PRO A 74 -38.50 40.87 26.73
C PRO A 74 -38.84 39.37 26.78
N THR A 75 -38.77 38.78 27.97
CA THR A 75 -39.15 37.37 28.20
C THR A 75 -40.53 37.27 28.84
N THR A 76 -41.36 36.34 28.38
CA THR A 76 -42.69 36.05 28.93
C THR A 76 -42.70 34.67 29.62
N LYS A 77 -43.38 34.58 30.77
CA LYS A 77 -43.61 33.29 31.46
C LYS A 77 -45.04 32.84 31.18
N GLY A 78 -45.24 31.65 30.60
CA GLY A 78 -46.58 31.08 30.39
C GLY A 78 -46.98 30.63 28.98
N GLY A 79 -46.02 30.29 28.11
CA GLY A 79 -46.18 29.26 27.06
C GLY A 79 -47.23 29.48 25.98
N ALA A 80 -47.03 30.46 25.11
CA ALA A 80 -47.57 30.44 23.76
C ALA A 80 -46.43 30.19 22.76
N GLU A 81 -46.69 29.49 21.66
CA GLU A 81 -45.70 29.37 20.58
C GLU A 81 -45.29 30.76 20.07
N PRO A 82 -43.99 31.04 19.90
CA PRO A 82 -43.51 32.31 19.39
C PRO A 82 -44.14 32.62 18.03
N ARG A 83 -44.73 33.80 17.88
CA ARG A 83 -45.31 34.22 16.60
C ARG A 83 -44.22 34.82 15.72
N LEU A 84 -44.39 34.73 14.41
CA LEU A 84 -43.46 35.38 13.48
C LEU A 84 -43.52 36.90 13.63
N GLY A 85 -42.40 37.52 14.02
CA GLY A 85 -42.32 38.97 14.23
C GLY A 85 -42.40 39.75 12.91
N ARG A 86 -42.84 41.01 12.99
CA ARG A 86 -43.00 41.86 11.79
C ARG A 86 -41.69 42.07 11.03
N GLU A 87 -40.58 42.20 11.75
CA GLU A 87 -39.25 42.37 11.16
C GLU A 87 -38.82 41.11 10.39
N LEU A 88 -39.08 39.93 10.94
CA LEU A 88 -38.77 38.68 10.26
C LEU A 88 -39.65 38.49 9.01
N ALA A 89 -40.92 38.88 9.06
CA ALA A 89 -41.78 38.87 7.87
C ALA A 89 -41.21 39.74 6.74
N ALA A 90 -40.61 40.89 7.06
CA ALA A 90 -39.96 41.76 6.09
C ALA A 90 -38.70 41.11 5.49
N VAL A 91 -37.90 40.40 6.29
CA VAL A 91 -36.74 39.63 5.81
C VAL A 91 -37.17 38.58 4.78
N PHE A 92 -38.22 37.80 5.06
CA PHE A 92 -38.72 36.82 4.09
C PHE A 92 -39.25 37.46 2.81
N ALA A 93 -39.91 38.62 2.91
CA ALA A 93 -40.38 39.34 1.72
C ALA A 93 -39.19 39.82 0.86
N ALA A 94 -38.16 40.42 1.46
CA ALA A 94 -36.96 40.86 0.76
C ALA A 94 -36.17 39.68 0.14
N ALA A 95 -36.11 38.55 0.86
CA ALA A 95 -35.49 37.33 0.35
C ALA A 95 -36.28 36.75 -0.84
N ALA A 96 -37.62 36.80 -0.82
CA ALA A 96 -38.47 36.36 -1.92
C ALA A 96 -38.40 37.27 -3.17
N GLU A 97 -38.19 38.58 -3.00
CA GLU A 97 -37.88 39.49 -4.11
C GLU A 97 -36.57 39.08 -4.79
N THR A 98 -35.53 38.83 -4.00
CA THR A 98 -34.22 38.36 -4.49
C THR A 98 -34.34 36.98 -5.13
N GLN A 99 -35.12 36.07 -4.55
CA GLN A 99 -35.45 34.76 -5.13
C GLN A 99 -36.02 34.89 -6.55
N THR A 100 -36.91 35.86 -6.75
CA THR A 100 -37.52 36.13 -8.06
C THR A 100 -36.51 36.71 -9.05
N GLU A 101 -35.60 37.59 -8.60
CA GLU A 101 -34.52 38.15 -9.42
C GLU A 101 -33.57 37.06 -9.92
N PHE A 102 -33.18 36.14 -9.04
CA PHE A 102 -32.33 34.98 -9.37
C PHE A 102 -33.10 33.84 -10.06
N LYS A 103 -34.44 33.99 -10.18
CA LYS A 103 -35.37 33.03 -10.77
C LYS A 103 -35.40 31.69 -10.04
N ASP A 104 -35.19 31.64 -8.74
CA ASP A 104 -35.14 30.37 -7.99
C ASP A 104 -36.51 29.76 -7.73
N ASP A 105 -36.58 28.44 -7.77
CA ASP A 105 -37.80 27.69 -7.47
C ASP A 105 -38.01 27.55 -5.95
N PHE A 106 -36.92 27.56 -5.17
CA PHE A 106 -36.95 27.46 -3.71
C PHE A 106 -36.20 28.61 -3.02
N LEU A 107 -36.68 28.99 -1.83
CA LEU A 107 -36.06 29.99 -0.97
C LEU A 107 -34.91 29.34 -0.16
N SER A 108 -33.69 29.69 -0.52
CA SER A 108 -32.46 29.15 0.08
C SER A 108 -31.92 30.03 1.23
N VAL A 109 -31.01 29.45 2.00
CA VAL A 109 -30.46 30.06 3.23
C VAL A 109 -29.66 31.33 2.94
N GLU A 110 -28.93 31.37 1.83
CA GLU A 110 -28.13 32.53 1.43
C GLU A 110 -28.97 33.75 1.07
N LEU A 111 -30.19 33.56 0.56
CA LEU A 111 -31.11 34.67 0.28
C LEU A 111 -31.62 35.31 1.57
N LEU A 112 -31.86 34.50 2.60
CA LEU A 112 -32.24 34.98 3.94
C LEU A 112 -31.08 35.72 4.61
N VAL A 113 -29.86 35.19 4.53
CA VAL A 113 -28.65 35.86 5.03
C VAL A 113 -28.43 37.19 4.31
N ALA A 114 -28.58 37.22 2.98
CA ALA A 114 -28.44 38.43 2.18
C ALA A 114 -29.52 39.48 2.53
N ALA A 115 -30.76 39.06 2.77
CA ALA A 115 -31.84 39.93 3.23
C ALA A 115 -31.58 40.51 4.64
N MET A 116 -30.71 39.90 5.44
CA MET A 116 -30.30 40.37 6.77
C MET A 116 -28.96 41.12 6.77
N HIS A 117 -28.54 41.68 5.63
CA HIS A 117 -27.24 42.37 5.48
C HIS A 117 -26.99 43.47 6.53
N GLU A 118 -28.03 44.17 6.98
CA GLU A 118 -27.92 45.20 8.04
C GLU A 118 -27.46 44.62 9.38
N ILE A 119 -27.94 43.42 9.73
CA ILE A 119 -27.55 42.72 10.97
C ILE A 119 -26.11 42.21 10.85
N VAL A 120 -25.75 41.67 9.67
CA VAL A 120 -24.38 41.26 9.35
C VAL A 120 -23.43 42.46 9.45
N GLY A 121 -23.88 43.64 9.02
CA GLY A 121 -23.14 44.90 9.05
C GLY A 121 -22.42 45.21 7.73
N VAL A 122 -23.04 44.84 6.61
CA VAL A 122 -22.49 44.99 5.26
C VAL A 122 -23.49 45.75 4.39
N ALA A 123 -23.00 46.57 3.46
CA ALA A 123 -23.85 47.27 2.51
C ALA A 123 -24.60 46.29 1.61
N ARG A 124 -25.84 46.61 1.23
CA ARG A 124 -26.69 45.71 0.42
C ARG A 124 -26.00 45.29 -0.88
N ASP A 125 -25.40 46.24 -1.59
CA ASP A 125 -24.75 45.98 -2.88
C ASP A 125 -23.52 45.08 -2.75
N GLU A 126 -22.75 45.24 -1.67
CA GLU A 126 -21.59 44.40 -1.37
C GLU A 126 -22.03 42.96 -1.04
N MET A 127 -23.10 42.80 -0.25
CA MET A 127 -23.68 41.50 0.06
C MET A 127 -24.22 40.81 -1.19
N LEU A 128 -24.92 41.54 -2.07
CA LEU A 128 -25.43 40.99 -3.33
C LEU A 128 -24.30 40.62 -4.30
N ALA A 129 -23.21 41.40 -4.34
CA ALA A 129 -22.03 41.07 -5.14
C ALA A 129 -21.33 39.81 -4.61
N ALA A 130 -21.17 39.68 -3.30
CA ALA A 130 -20.61 38.49 -2.67
C ALA A 130 -21.50 37.26 -2.88
N LEU A 131 -22.82 37.42 -2.77
CA LEU A 131 -23.80 36.37 -3.09
C LEU A 131 -23.64 35.90 -4.53
N LYS A 132 -23.59 36.82 -5.51
CA LYS A 132 -23.36 36.48 -6.93
C LYS A 132 -22.02 35.76 -7.14
N ALA A 133 -20.98 36.15 -6.42
CA ALA A 133 -19.66 35.53 -6.54
C ALA A 133 -19.58 34.12 -5.94
N VAL A 134 -20.17 33.91 -4.76
CA VAL A 134 -20.16 32.61 -4.05
C VAL A 134 -21.07 31.61 -4.75
N ARG A 135 -22.22 32.10 -5.25
CA ARG A 135 -23.25 31.29 -5.87
C ARG A 135 -23.04 31.06 -7.37
N GLY A 136 -22.30 31.94 -8.04
CA GLY A 136 -22.10 31.92 -9.48
C GLY A 136 -23.42 32.01 -10.26
N SER A 137 -23.52 31.23 -11.34
CA SER A 137 -24.72 31.10 -12.18
C SER A 137 -25.70 30.02 -11.73
N HIS A 138 -25.58 29.54 -10.48
CA HIS A 138 -26.38 28.43 -9.99
C HIS A 138 -27.80 28.87 -9.58
N ARG A 139 -28.82 28.25 -10.17
CA ARG A 139 -30.23 28.42 -9.81
C ARG A 139 -30.65 27.33 -8.84
N VAL A 140 -31.38 27.69 -7.78
CA VAL A 140 -31.90 26.73 -6.79
C VAL A 140 -33.20 26.13 -7.34
N THR A 141 -33.10 24.93 -7.92
CA THR A 141 -34.23 24.21 -8.54
C THR A 141 -34.64 22.96 -7.78
N SER A 142 -34.01 22.67 -6.64
CA SER A 142 -34.35 21.53 -5.77
C SER A 142 -34.45 21.98 -4.30
N GLN A 143 -35.07 21.15 -3.45
CA GLN A 143 -35.15 21.41 -2.01
C GLN A 143 -33.81 21.19 -1.28
N ASN A 144 -32.84 20.50 -1.89
CA ASN A 144 -31.51 20.23 -1.35
C ASN A 144 -30.42 20.77 -2.28
N PRO A 145 -30.30 22.10 -2.46
CA PRO A 145 -29.29 22.66 -3.35
C PRO A 145 -27.85 22.53 -2.81
N GLU A 146 -27.68 22.25 -1.52
CA GLU A 146 -26.37 22.07 -0.87
C GLU A 146 -25.57 20.90 -1.48
N ASP A 147 -26.24 19.89 -2.04
CA ASP A 147 -25.58 18.80 -2.76
C ASP A 147 -24.95 19.24 -4.09
N GLN A 148 -25.37 20.39 -4.63
CA GLN A 148 -24.93 20.94 -5.91
C GLN A 148 -23.96 22.13 -5.76
N PHE A 149 -23.83 22.69 -4.56
CA PHE A 149 -22.91 23.79 -4.29
C PHE A 149 -21.49 23.27 -3.98
N GLN A 150 -20.49 23.88 -4.61
CA GLN A 150 -19.06 23.52 -4.47
C GLN A 150 -18.81 22.03 -4.76
N ALA A 151 -19.53 21.48 -5.75
CA ALA A 151 -19.42 20.08 -6.10
C ALA A 151 -17.97 19.74 -6.51
N LEU A 152 -17.28 20.66 -7.17
CA LEU A 152 -15.88 20.50 -7.53
C LEU A 152 -14.98 20.37 -6.30
N GLU A 153 -15.17 21.16 -5.25
CA GLU A 153 -14.36 21.06 -4.02
C GLU A 153 -14.68 19.80 -3.21
N LYS A 154 -15.95 19.36 -3.22
CA LYS A 154 -16.40 18.16 -2.49
C LYS A 154 -15.93 16.85 -3.13
N TYR A 155 -15.89 16.80 -4.46
CA TYR A 155 -15.60 15.59 -5.23
C TYR A 155 -14.28 15.64 -6.01
N SER A 156 -13.40 16.59 -5.68
CA SER A 156 -12.06 16.64 -6.24
C SER A 156 -11.01 17.05 -5.21
N VAL A 157 -9.77 16.65 -5.47
CA VAL A 157 -8.59 17.03 -4.69
C VAL A 157 -7.72 17.95 -5.54
N ASP A 158 -7.44 19.15 -5.04
CA ASP A 158 -6.55 20.11 -5.71
C ASP A 158 -5.08 19.71 -5.51
N LEU A 159 -4.52 19.02 -6.49
CA LEU A 159 -3.12 18.58 -6.48
C LEU A 159 -2.16 19.77 -6.57
N THR A 160 -2.52 20.82 -7.30
CA THR A 160 -1.69 22.04 -7.36
C THR A 160 -1.62 22.77 -6.02
N ALA A 161 -2.71 22.82 -5.25
CA ALA A 161 -2.72 23.36 -3.91
C ALA A 161 -1.90 22.47 -2.95
N ARG A 162 -2.09 21.14 -3.02
CA ARG A 162 -1.27 20.19 -2.22
C ARG A 162 0.23 20.30 -2.52
N ALA A 163 0.60 20.53 -3.78
CA ALA A 163 1.99 20.76 -4.18
C ALA A 163 2.56 22.03 -3.55
N ARG A 164 1.82 23.16 -3.59
CA ARG A 164 2.22 24.41 -2.93
C ARG A 164 2.34 24.24 -1.41
N ASP A 165 1.46 23.42 -0.84
CA ASP A 165 1.48 23.02 0.57
C ASP A 165 2.54 21.95 0.90
N GLY A 166 3.41 21.54 -0.02
CA GLY A 166 4.45 20.52 0.23
C GLY A 166 3.92 19.12 0.58
N LYS A 167 2.61 18.88 0.46
CA LYS A 167 1.92 17.62 0.83
C LYS A 167 1.97 16.53 -0.24
N ILE A 168 2.80 16.72 -1.26
CA ILE A 168 3.04 15.76 -2.34
C ILE A 168 4.47 15.24 -2.19
N ASP A 169 4.64 13.93 -2.30
CA ASP A 169 5.96 13.29 -2.24
C ASP A 169 6.85 13.75 -3.40
N PRO A 170 8.18 13.81 -3.20
CA PRO A 170 9.09 14.13 -4.29
C PRO A 170 8.96 13.09 -5.41
N VAL A 171 8.84 13.56 -6.65
CA VAL A 171 8.74 12.68 -7.82
C VAL A 171 10.12 12.53 -8.45
N ILE A 172 10.66 11.31 -8.42
CA ILE A 172 12.01 11.00 -8.90
C ILE A 172 11.94 10.16 -10.18
N GLY A 173 12.80 10.45 -11.17
CA GLY A 173 13.00 9.60 -12.34
C GLY A 173 11.86 9.58 -13.37
N ARG A 174 10.94 10.56 -13.33
CA ARG A 174 9.78 10.64 -14.25
C ARG A 174 9.75 11.91 -15.10
N ASP A 175 10.90 12.54 -15.31
CA ASP A 175 11.00 13.84 -15.98
C ASP A 175 10.56 13.81 -17.45
N GLU A 176 10.81 12.70 -18.15
CA GLU A 176 10.44 12.53 -19.56
C GLU A 176 8.92 12.41 -19.73
N GLU A 177 8.28 11.59 -18.91
CA GLU A 177 6.83 11.40 -18.92
C GLU A 177 6.11 12.68 -18.52
N ILE A 178 6.56 13.38 -17.47
CA ILE A 178 6.01 14.68 -17.08
C ILE A 178 6.16 15.70 -18.21
N ARG A 179 7.34 15.79 -18.84
CA ARG A 179 7.57 16.69 -19.99
C ARG A 179 6.67 16.32 -21.16
N ARG A 180 6.44 15.03 -21.40
CA ARG A 180 5.53 14.54 -22.44
C ARG A 180 4.08 14.94 -22.15
N VAL A 181 3.62 14.82 -20.90
CA VAL A 181 2.29 15.27 -20.47
C VAL A 181 2.12 16.78 -20.68
N VAL A 182 3.11 17.59 -20.28
CA VAL A 182 3.13 19.04 -20.53
C VAL A 182 3.06 19.36 -22.03
N GLN A 183 3.83 18.64 -22.85
CA GLN A 183 3.82 18.80 -24.31
C GLN A 183 2.42 18.52 -24.87
N VAL A 184 1.77 17.43 -24.42
CA VAL A 184 0.42 17.06 -24.86
C VAL A 184 -0.61 18.12 -24.47
N LEU A 185 -0.63 18.55 -23.21
CA LEU A 185 -1.56 19.58 -22.70
C LEU A 185 -1.44 20.92 -23.43
N SER A 186 -0.28 21.19 -24.04
CA SER A 186 0.01 22.41 -24.80
C SER A 186 -0.41 22.31 -26.28
N ARG A 187 -0.86 21.15 -26.77
CA ARG A 187 -1.30 20.98 -28.16
C ARG A 187 -2.66 21.63 -28.42
N ARG A 188 -2.92 21.95 -29.69
CA ARG A 188 -4.23 22.41 -30.16
C ARG A 188 -5.24 21.28 -30.35
N THR A 189 -4.77 20.08 -30.71
CA THR A 189 -5.58 18.88 -30.93
C THR A 189 -4.91 17.69 -30.25
N LYS A 190 -5.70 16.70 -29.81
CA LYS A 190 -5.22 15.59 -28.97
C LYS A 190 -4.45 16.11 -27.76
N ASN A 191 -5.07 17.03 -27.04
CA ASN A 191 -4.49 17.77 -25.92
C ASN A 191 -4.86 17.18 -24.55
N ASN A 192 -5.46 16.00 -24.54
CA ASN A 192 -5.74 15.24 -23.33
C ASN A 192 -4.77 14.05 -23.26
N PRO A 193 -3.77 14.05 -22.37
CA PRO A 193 -2.89 12.90 -22.22
C PRO A 193 -3.63 11.74 -21.54
N ILE A 194 -3.31 10.51 -21.95
CA ILE A 194 -3.72 9.29 -21.26
C ILE A 194 -2.47 8.49 -20.90
N LEU A 195 -2.24 8.35 -19.59
CA LEU A 195 -1.16 7.57 -19.01
C LEU A 195 -1.53 6.09 -19.09
N ILE A 196 -0.76 5.31 -19.84
CA ILE A 196 -0.99 3.88 -20.05
C ILE A 196 0.17 3.12 -19.44
N GLY A 197 -0.13 2.29 -18.44
CA GLY A 197 0.85 1.47 -17.75
C GLY A 197 0.18 0.54 -16.75
N GLU A 198 0.92 -0.44 -16.26
CA GLU A 198 0.42 -1.40 -15.27
C GLU A 198 0.13 -0.73 -13.92
N PRO A 199 -0.67 -1.34 -13.03
CA PRO A 199 -0.87 -0.84 -11.68
C PRO A 199 0.45 -0.76 -10.90
N GLY A 200 0.65 0.30 -10.12
CA GLY A 200 1.82 0.47 -9.28
C GLY A 200 3.06 1.09 -9.95
N VAL A 201 3.08 1.32 -11.27
CA VAL A 201 4.24 1.91 -11.96
C VAL A 201 4.46 3.42 -11.68
N GLY A 202 3.54 4.08 -10.99
CA GLY A 202 3.64 5.51 -10.66
C GLY A 202 2.92 6.46 -11.64
N LYS A 203 1.79 6.04 -12.22
CA LYS A 203 0.94 6.91 -13.07
C LYS A 203 0.48 8.15 -12.31
N THR A 204 -0.01 7.98 -11.08
CA THR A 204 -0.43 9.09 -10.21
C THR A 204 0.75 9.99 -9.83
N ALA A 205 1.93 9.42 -9.57
CA ALA A 205 3.15 10.18 -9.29
C ALA A 205 3.54 11.12 -10.43
N ILE A 206 3.33 10.74 -11.71
CA ILE A 206 3.56 11.64 -12.86
C ILE A 206 2.62 12.86 -12.81
N VAL A 207 1.37 12.65 -12.42
CA VAL A 207 0.37 13.73 -12.31
C VAL A 207 0.68 14.65 -11.14
N GLU A 208 1.08 14.07 -10.01
CA GLU A 208 1.56 14.81 -8.85
C GLU A 208 2.84 15.61 -9.15
N GLY A 209 3.76 15.05 -9.93
CA GLY A 209 4.97 15.73 -10.41
C GLY A 209 4.64 16.88 -11.37
N LEU A 210 3.62 16.71 -12.23
CA LEU A 210 3.08 17.82 -13.00
C LEU A 210 2.52 18.92 -12.09
N ALA A 211 1.81 18.56 -11.02
CA ALA A 211 1.28 19.54 -10.05
C ALA A 211 2.41 20.34 -9.38
N GLN A 212 3.50 19.68 -9.00
CA GLN A 212 4.72 20.32 -8.47
C GLN A 212 5.35 21.30 -9.47
N ARG A 213 5.44 20.92 -10.75
CA ARG A 213 5.94 21.83 -11.80
C ARG A 213 5.03 23.03 -12.06
N ILE A 214 3.71 22.83 -12.03
CA ILE A 214 2.76 23.94 -12.13
C ILE A 214 2.90 24.88 -10.93
N ALA A 215 3.01 24.33 -9.71
CA ALA A 215 3.15 25.10 -8.48
C ALA A 215 4.45 25.93 -8.43
N SER A 216 5.56 25.39 -8.92
CA SER A 216 6.86 26.07 -9.01
C SER A 216 6.98 27.01 -10.22
N GLY A 217 6.03 26.97 -11.15
CA GLY A 217 6.07 27.74 -12.39
C GLY A 217 7.01 27.17 -13.45
N ASP A 218 7.55 25.96 -13.28
CA ASP A 218 8.35 25.21 -14.25
C ASP A 218 7.48 24.55 -15.34
N VAL A 219 6.63 25.35 -15.96
CA VAL A 219 5.74 24.96 -17.06
C VAL A 219 5.58 26.14 -18.05
N PRO A 220 5.18 25.88 -19.30
CA PRO A 220 4.85 26.95 -20.25
C PRO A 220 3.78 27.92 -19.71
N GLU A 221 3.81 29.18 -20.13
CA GLU A 221 2.90 30.25 -19.69
C GLU A 221 1.42 29.84 -19.65
N GLY A 222 0.97 29.11 -20.67
CA GLY A 222 -0.42 28.65 -20.77
C GLY A 222 -0.86 27.67 -19.67
N LEU A 223 0.07 27.09 -18.89
CA LEU A 223 -0.20 26.16 -17.80
C LEU A 223 0.08 26.74 -16.41
N LYS A 224 0.83 27.86 -16.28
CA LYS A 224 1.26 28.42 -14.99
C LYS A 224 0.10 28.79 -14.06
N SER A 225 -0.99 29.31 -14.63
CA SER A 225 -2.18 29.70 -13.86
C SER A 225 -3.21 28.59 -13.70
N LYS A 226 -2.96 27.40 -14.25
CA LYS A 226 -3.95 26.31 -14.21
C LYS A 226 -3.94 25.59 -12.87
N ARG A 227 -5.10 25.06 -12.50
CA ARG A 227 -5.29 24.16 -11.34
C ARG A 227 -5.40 22.73 -11.83
N LEU A 228 -4.72 21.79 -11.16
CA LEU A 228 -4.82 20.37 -11.46
C LEU A 228 -5.65 19.70 -10.37
N LEU A 229 -6.84 19.22 -10.74
CA LEU A 229 -7.83 18.64 -9.83
C LEU A 229 -8.00 17.15 -10.12
N SER A 230 -7.76 16.30 -9.14
CA SER A 230 -8.06 14.86 -9.21
C SER A 230 -9.52 14.62 -8.86
N LEU A 231 -10.31 14.04 -9.76
CA LEU A 231 -11.69 13.66 -9.44
C LEU A 231 -11.72 12.38 -8.64
N ASP A 232 -12.53 12.37 -7.58
CA ASP A 232 -12.82 11.16 -6.82
C ASP A 232 -14.17 10.59 -7.26
N LEU A 233 -14.11 9.66 -8.21
CA LEU A 233 -15.31 8.95 -8.68
C LEU A 233 -15.92 8.09 -7.57
N GLY A 234 -15.09 7.56 -6.66
CA GLY A 234 -15.54 6.77 -5.51
C GLY A 234 -16.40 7.59 -4.54
N ALA A 235 -15.98 8.83 -4.23
CA ALA A 235 -16.75 9.75 -3.39
C ALA A 235 -18.09 10.16 -4.04
N MET A 236 -18.13 10.27 -5.38
CA MET A 236 -19.38 10.55 -6.09
C MET A 236 -20.36 9.37 -6.02
N LEU A 237 -19.84 8.14 -6.06
CA LEU A 237 -20.61 6.89 -5.91
C LEU A 237 -21.06 6.67 -4.46
N ALA A 238 -20.21 7.02 -3.50
CA ALA A 238 -20.49 6.88 -2.09
C ALA A 238 -21.75 7.68 -1.70
N GLY A 239 -22.72 6.99 -1.11
CA GLY A 239 -23.99 7.59 -0.70
C GLY A 239 -24.94 7.93 -1.85
N ALA A 240 -24.71 7.46 -3.08
CA ALA A 240 -25.74 7.47 -4.12
C ALA A 240 -26.66 6.24 -3.93
N LYS A 241 -27.96 6.46 -3.72
CA LYS A 241 -28.95 5.37 -3.64
C LYS A 241 -29.36 4.87 -5.03
N TYR A 242 -29.22 5.73 -6.03
CA TYR A 242 -29.62 5.47 -7.41
C TYR A 242 -28.57 6.03 -8.39
N ARG A 243 -28.45 5.40 -9.57
CA ARG A 243 -27.52 5.82 -10.64
C ARG A 243 -27.70 7.29 -11.06
N GLY A 244 -28.93 7.80 -11.06
CA GLY A 244 -29.23 9.18 -11.44
C GLY A 244 -28.57 10.23 -10.53
N GLU A 245 -28.40 9.92 -9.23
CA GLU A 245 -27.76 10.84 -8.27
C GLU A 245 -26.27 11.01 -8.58
N PHE A 246 -25.59 9.93 -8.99
CA PHE A 246 -24.20 10.01 -9.46
C PHE A 246 -24.08 10.87 -10.72
N GLU A 247 -24.95 10.65 -11.70
CA GLU A 247 -24.95 11.43 -12.95
C GLU A 247 -25.21 12.91 -12.68
N GLU A 248 -26.12 13.25 -11.75
CA GLU A 248 -26.36 14.63 -11.32
C GLU A 248 -25.14 15.27 -10.64
N ARG A 249 -24.48 14.54 -9.73
CA ARG A 249 -23.24 15.01 -9.07
C ARG A 249 -22.12 15.24 -10.09
N LEU A 250 -21.89 14.28 -10.99
CA LEU A 250 -20.89 14.41 -12.05
C LEU A 250 -21.23 15.58 -12.98
N LYS A 251 -22.52 15.78 -13.30
CA LYS A 251 -22.97 16.91 -14.13
C LYS A 251 -22.68 18.26 -13.46
N ALA A 252 -22.89 18.36 -12.15
CA ALA A 252 -22.58 19.57 -11.38
C ALA A 252 -21.06 19.86 -11.43
N VAL A 253 -20.23 18.84 -11.15
CA VAL A 253 -18.77 18.95 -11.21
C VAL A 253 -18.28 19.38 -12.60
N LEU A 254 -18.76 18.70 -13.66
CA LEU A 254 -18.37 19.03 -15.04
C LEU A 254 -18.83 20.43 -15.45
N LYS A 255 -19.99 20.89 -14.97
CA LYS A 255 -20.47 22.25 -15.22
C LYS A 255 -19.56 23.29 -14.56
N GLU A 256 -19.18 23.10 -13.29
CA GLU A 256 -18.24 24.00 -12.60
C GLU A 256 -16.87 24.05 -13.31
N ILE A 257 -16.39 22.93 -13.87
CA ILE A 257 -15.14 22.89 -14.64
C ILE A 257 -15.24 23.72 -15.93
N ILE A 258 -16.39 23.67 -16.63
CA ILE A 258 -16.62 24.50 -17.82
C ILE A 258 -16.71 25.98 -17.44
N ASP A 259 -17.46 26.30 -16.40
CA ASP A 259 -17.67 27.68 -15.93
C ASP A 259 -16.33 28.32 -15.49
N ALA A 260 -15.34 27.51 -15.09
CA ALA A 260 -13.96 27.94 -14.83
C ALA A 260 -13.15 28.32 -16.09
N GLY A 261 -13.74 28.30 -17.29
CA GLY A 261 -13.13 28.89 -18.49
C GLY A 261 -11.82 28.24 -18.94
N GLY A 262 -11.60 26.96 -18.59
CA GLY A 262 -10.38 26.22 -18.92
C GLY A 262 -9.20 26.49 -17.98
N GLU A 263 -9.40 27.14 -16.83
CA GLU A 263 -8.39 27.25 -15.77
C GLU A 263 -8.12 25.92 -15.05
N VAL A 264 -9.02 24.95 -15.19
CA VAL A 264 -8.93 23.63 -14.56
C VAL A 264 -8.42 22.58 -15.56
N ILE A 265 -7.47 21.77 -15.10
CA ILE A 265 -7.09 20.49 -15.69
C ILE A 265 -7.61 19.41 -14.76
N THR A 266 -8.32 18.43 -15.32
CA THR A 266 -8.93 17.36 -14.55
C THR A 266 -8.07 16.10 -14.65
N PHE A 267 -7.74 15.45 -13.54
CA PHE A 267 -7.16 14.11 -13.53
C PHE A 267 -8.23 13.10 -13.14
N VAL A 268 -8.31 12.00 -13.89
CA VAL A 268 -9.16 10.86 -13.60
C VAL A 268 -8.30 9.61 -13.62
N ASP A 269 -8.10 9.03 -12.43
CA ASP A 269 -7.53 7.70 -12.34
C ASP A 269 -8.57 6.67 -12.79
N GLU A 270 -8.10 5.56 -13.35
CA GLU A 270 -8.96 4.52 -13.93
C GLU A 270 -10.04 5.08 -14.86
N ILE A 271 -9.65 5.90 -15.85
CA ILE A 271 -10.58 6.61 -16.75
C ILE A 271 -11.55 5.69 -17.50
N HIS A 272 -11.23 4.40 -17.62
CA HIS A 272 -12.14 3.40 -18.18
C HIS A 272 -13.44 3.26 -17.36
N ASN A 273 -13.44 3.54 -16.05
CA ASN A 273 -14.64 3.57 -15.21
C ASN A 273 -15.62 4.67 -15.61
N LEU A 274 -15.11 5.77 -16.20
CA LEU A 274 -15.92 6.88 -16.71
C LEU A 274 -16.45 6.62 -18.12
N VAL A 275 -15.74 5.79 -18.90
CA VAL A 275 -15.89 5.63 -20.35
C VAL A 275 -16.48 4.26 -20.74
N GLY A 276 -16.52 3.31 -19.81
CA GLY A 276 -16.82 1.90 -20.05
C GLY A 276 -18.12 1.67 -20.81
N ALA A 277 -17.99 1.19 -22.05
CA ALA A 277 -19.09 0.73 -22.88
C ALA A 277 -19.75 -0.53 -22.29
N GLY A 278 -20.78 -0.34 -21.46
CA GLY A 278 -21.96 -1.23 -21.30
C GLY A 278 -21.77 -2.75 -21.14
N GLY A 279 -20.59 -3.25 -20.80
CA GLY A 279 -20.22 -4.67 -20.92
C GLY A 279 -20.49 -5.54 -19.69
N ALA A 280 -20.90 -4.95 -18.57
CA ALA A 280 -21.32 -5.67 -17.37
C ALA A 280 -22.52 -4.94 -16.77
N GLU A 281 -23.44 -5.68 -16.13
CA GLU A 281 -24.67 -5.22 -15.45
C GLU A 281 -24.46 -4.16 -14.33
N GLY A 282 -23.36 -3.42 -14.31
CA GLY A 282 -23.04 -2.38 -13.32
C GLY A 282 -22.10 -1.26 -13.80
N ALA A 283 -21.60 -1.26 -15.04
CA ALA A 283 -20.69 -0.20 -15.50
C ALA A 283 -21.45 1.09 -15.89
N MET A 284 -20.96 2.22 -15.39
CA MET A 284 -21.57 3.54 -15.59
C MET A 284 -21.12 4.16 -16.91
N ASP A 285 -22.05 4.50 -17.80
CA ASP A 285 -21.73 5.17 -19.08
C ASP A 285 -21.85 6.69 -18.93
N ALA A 286 -20.91 7.27 -18.18
CA ALA A 286 -20.71 8.72 -18.11
C ALA A 286 -20.02 9.27 -19.38
N GLY A 287 -19.58 8.40 -20.29
CA GLY A 287 -18.91 8.76 -21.53
C GLY A 287 -19.74 9.71 -22.39
N ASN A 288 -21.06 9.56 -22.41
CA ASN A 288 -21.96 10.44 -23.16
C ASN A 288 -21.98 11.90 -22.65
N MET A 289 -21.67 12.13 -21.37
CA MET A 289 -21.58 13.48 -20.80
C MET A 289 -20.25 14.15 -21.13
N VAL A 290 -19.17 13.37 -21.16
CA VAL A 290 -17.79 13.87 -21.29
C VAL A 290 -17.39 14.06 -22.76
N LYS A 291 -17.82 13.16 -23.67
CA LYS A 291 -17.49 13.20 -25.10
C LYS A 291 -17.78 14.56 -25.76
N PRO A 292 -18.97 15.19 -25.58
CA PRO A 292 -19.26 16.49 -26.19
C PRO A 292 -18.33 17.61 -25.69
N MET A 293 -17.98 17.59 -24.41
CA MET A 293 -17.12 18.61 -23.78
C MET A 293 -15.67 18.49 -24.27
N LEU A 294 -15.15 17.26 -24.36
CA LEU A 294 -13.84 16.97 -24.98
C LEU A 294 -13.84 17.32 -26.47
N ALA A 295 -14.98 17.13 -27.15
CA ALA A 295 -15.12 17.47 -28.56
C ALA A 295 -15.00 18.97 -28.83
N ARG A 296 -15.62 19.79 -27.98
CA ARG A 296 -15.60 21.27 -28.03
C ARG A 296 -14.32 21.88 -27.43
N GLY A 297 -13.53 21.11 -26.69
CA GLY A 297 -12.31 21.58 -26.04
C GLY A 297 -12.57 22.39 -24.76
N GLU A 298 -13.78 22.30 -24.21
CA GLU A 298 -14.20 22.93 -22.95
C GLU A 298 -13.62 22.19 -21.74
N LEU A 299 -13.37 20.88 -21.87
CA LEU A 299 -12.78 20.04 -20.84
C LEU A 299 -11.35 19.66 -21.23
N ARG A 300 -10.39 19.91 -20.32
CA ARG A 300 -9.03 19.36 -20.40
C ARG A 300 -8.87 18.30 -19.33
N MET A 301 -8.43 17.11 -19.74
CA MET A 301 -8.20 16.04 -18.78
C MET A 301 -6.93 15.23 -19.03
N ILE A 302 -6.43 14.65 -17.95
CA ILE A 302 -5.41 13.62 -17.89
C ILE A 302 -6.11 12.34 -17.44
N GLY A 303 -6.04 11.28 -18.23
CA GLY A 303 -6.54 9.96 -17.83
C GLY A 303 -5.40 9.05 -17.42
N ALA A 304 -5.65 8.08 -16.54
CA ALA A 304 -4.78 6.93 -16.31
C ALA A 304 -5.56 5.62 -16.44
N THR A 305 -4.94 4.58 -17.02
CA THR A 305 -5.56 3.26 -17.24
C THR A 305 -4.49 2.21 -17.55
N THR A 306 -4.84 0.92 -17.59
CA THR A 306 -3.97 -0.15 -18.10
C THR A 306 -4.05 -0.28 -19.61
N LEU A 307 -3.11 -1.01 -20.22
CA LEU A 307 -3.08 -1.20 -21.67
C LEU A 307 -4.33 -1.92 -22.19
N ASP A 308 -4.80 -2.92 -21.45
CA ASP A 308 -5.94 -3.75 -21.86
C ASP A 308 -7.27 -3.00 -21.76
N GLU A 309 -7.45 -2.21 -20.70
CA GLU A 309 -8.59 -1.30 -20.55
C GLU A 309 -8.60 -0.22 -21.63
N TYR A 310 -7.44 0.35 -21.94
CA TYR A 310 -7.32 1.34 -23.01
C TYR A 310 -7.79 0.77 -24.35
N ARG A 311 -7.28 -0.42 -24.72
CA ARG A 311 -7.66 -1.13 -25.95
C ARG A 311 -9.15 -1.45 -26.00
N THR A 312 -9.74 -1.78 -24.85
CA THR A 312 -11.13 -2.23 -24.77
C THR A 312 -12.12 -1.07 -24.74
N HIS A 313 -11.82 0.01 -24.02
CA HIS A 313 -12.79 1.07 -23.71
C HIS A 313 -12.50 2.41 -24.40
N VAL A 314 -11.24 2.73 -24.73
CA VAL A 314 -10.87 4.04 -25.30
C VAL A 314 -10.51 3.93 -26.78
N GLU A 315 -9.69 2.95 -27.17
CA GLU A 315 -9.20 2.78 -28.54
C GLU A 315 -10.33 2.39 -29.51
N LYS A 316 -11.30 1.59 -29.06
CA LYS A 316 -12.48 1.22 -29.86
C LYS A 316 -13.44 2.40 -30.09
N ASP A 317 -13.40 3.44 -29.27
CA ASP A 317 -14.24 4.63 -29.43
C ASP A 317 -13.52 5.73 -30.20
N ALA A 318 -13.87 5.87 -31.48
CA ALA A 318 -13.27 6.85 -32.38
C ALA A 318 -13.49 8.32 -31.98
N ALA A 319 -14.43 8.63 -31.08
CA ALA A 319 -14.59 9.99 -30.56
C ALA A 319 -13.52 10.30 -29.51
N LEU A 320 -13.22 9.34 -28.62
CA LEU A 320 -12.24 9.48 -27.55
C LEU A 320 -10.81 9.32 -28.06
N GLU A 321 -10.56 8.33 -28.92
CA GLU A 321 -9.24 8.10 -29.53
C GLU A 321 -8.70 9.34 -30.28
N ARG A 322 -9.61 10.15 -30.84
CA ARG A 322 -9.26 11.42 -31.51
C ARG A 322 -9.00 12.58 -30.55
N ARG A 323 -9.30 12.45 -29.26
CA ARG A 323 -9.13 13.49 -28.24
C ARG A 323 -8.01 13.18 -27.26
N PHE A 324 -7.69 11.91 -27.06
CA PHE A 324 -6.58 11.50 -26.21
C PHE A 324 -5.27 11.30 -26.99
N GLN A 325 -4.16 11.53 -26.30
CA GLN A 325 -2.82 11.18 -26.74
C GLN A 325 -2.20 10.22 -25.74
N GLN A 326 -1.79 9.05 -26.22
CA GLN A 326 -1.14 8.03 -25.41
C GLN A 326 0.21 8.51 -24.90
N VAL A 327 0.48 8.22 -23.63
CA VAL A 327 1.76 8.39 -22.94
C VAL A 327 2.01 7.08 -22.19
N TYR A 328 2.96 6.28 -22.66
CA TYR A 328 3.31 5.01 -22.03
C TYR A 328 4.14 5.27 -20.78
N VAL A 329 3.80 4.57 -19.70
CA VAL A 329 4.50 4.61 -18.42
C VAL A 329 4.98 3.18 -18.13
N GLY A 330 6.27 2.97 -18.33
CA GLY A 330 6.91 1.69 -18.05
C GLY A 330 7.24 1.52 -16.57
N GLU A 331 7.38 0.25 -16.17
CA GLU A 331 8.02 -0.12 -14.91
C GLU A 331 9.45 0.47 -14.88
N PRO A 332 9.86 1.18 -13.81
CA PRO A 332 11.20 1.72 -13.70
C PRO A 332 12.22 0.58 -13.50
N SER A 333 13.49 0.85 -13.82
CA SER A 333 14.55 -0.11 -13.54
C SER A 333 14.77 -0.28 -12.03
N VAL A 334 15.50 -1.33 -11.63
CA VAL A 334 15.91 -1.50 -10.23
C VAL A 334 16.72 -0.30 -9.75
N GLU A 335 17.60 0.25 -10.60
CA GLU A 335 18.45 1.40 -10.27
C GLU A 335 17.61 2.68 -10.10
N ASP A 336 16.66 2.92 -11.00
CA ASP A 336 15.71 4.03 -10.88
C ASP A 336 14.84 3.88 -9.63
N THR A 337 14.42 2.66 -9.30
CA THR A 337 13.64 2.38 -8.09
C THR A 337 14.44 2.65 -6.83
N ILE A 338 15.73 2.31 -6.79
CA ILE A 338 16.62 2.69 -5.69
C ILE A 338 16.69 4.22 -5.58
N GLY A 339 16.76 4.94 -6.71
CA GLY A 339 16.69 6.40 -6.73
C GLY A 339 15.38 6.95 -6.14
N ILE A 340 14.24 6.35 -6.51
CA ILE A 340 12.93 6.69 -5.96
C ILE A 340 12.89 6.45 -4.45
N LEU A 341 13.31 5.26 -4.00
CA LEU A 341 13.35 4.90 -2.58
C LEU A 341 14.26 5.83 -1.77
N ARG A 342 15.41 6.22 -2.31
CA ARG A 342 16.32 7.20 -1.67
C ARG A 342 15.67 8.57 -1.54
N GLY A 343 14.90 9.01 -2.53
CA GLY A 343 14.15 10.27 -2.45
C GLY A 343 12.98 10.23 -1.47
N LEU A 344 12.37 9.06 -1.27
CA LEU A 344 11.29 8.86 -0.30
C LEU A 344 11.78 8.54 1.12
N LYS A 345 13.04 8.10 1.27
CA LYS A 345 13.65 7.64 2.52
C LYS A 345 13.32 8.54 3.70
N GLU A 346 13.58 9.83 3.59
CA GLU A 346 13.41 10.77 4.69
C GLU A 346 11.95 10.86 5.16
N ARG A 347 10.98 10.82 4.23
CA ARG A 347 9.55 10.85 4.59
C ARG A 347 9.11 9.62 5.36
N TYR A 348 9.55 8.43 4.95
CA TYR A 348 9.25 7.19 5.66
C TYR A 348 9.95 7.12 7.03
N GLU A 349 11.20 7.59 7.12
CA GLU A 349 11.91 7.69 8.40
C GLU A 349 11.17 8.60 9.40
N VAL A 350 10.69 9.77 8.94
CA VAL A 350 9.91 10.70 9.77
C VAL A 350 8.56 10.08 10.16
N HIS A 351 7.84 9.50 9.21
CA HIS A 351 6.51 8.93 9.43
C HIS A 351 6.52 7.80 10.46
N HIS A 352 7.45 6.85 10.31
CA HIS A 352 7.57 5.71 11.23
C HIS A 352 8.43 6.00 12.45
N GLY A 353 9.23 7.06 12.42
CA GLY A 353 10.19 7.35 13.50
C GLY A 353 11.28 6.30 13.62
N VAL A 354 11.75 5.76 12.48
CA VAL A 354 12.86 4.80 12.37
C VAL A 354 13.93 5.34 11.42
N ARG A 355 15.08 4.67 11.34
CA ARG A 355 16.10 4.92 10.30
C ARG A 355 16.07 3.82 9.26
N ILE A 356 16.40 4.13 8.02
CA ILE A 356 16.43 3.14 6.93
C ILE A 356 17.82 3.14 6.31
N GLN A 357 18.51 2.01 6.37
CA GLN A 357 19.84 1.88 5.77
C GLN A 357 19.74 1.86 4.23
N ASP A 358 20.79 2.34 3.55
CA ASP A 358 20.80 2.35 2.07
C ASP A 358 20.78 0.93 1.49
N ASN A 359 21.45 -0.02 2.16
CA ASN A 359 21.41 -1.45 1.78
C ASN A 359 19.99 -2.04 1.86
N ALA A 360 19.13 -1.56 2.76
CA ALA A 360 17.73 -1.96 2.88
C ALA A 360 16.94 -1.51 1.65
N LEU A 361 17.17 -0.28 1.17
CA LEU A 361 16.54 0.24 -0.05
C LEU A 361 16.98 -0.57 -1.28
N VAL A 362 18.28 -0.87 -1.39
CA VAL A 362 18.81 -1.74 -2.45
C VAL A 362 18.19 -3.12 -2.38
N SER A 363 18.14 -3.72 -1.18
CA SER A 363 17.52 -5.03 -0.94
C SER A 363 16.04 -5.02 -1.33
N ALA A 364 15.29 -3.99 -0.96
CA ALA A 364 13.86 -3.86 -1.28
C ALA A 364 13.62 -3.82 -2.79
N ALA A 365 14.41 -3.04 -3.54
CA ALA A 365 14.30 -2.99 -4.99
C ALA A 365 14.70 -4.33 -5.66
N VAL A 366 15.81 -4.93 -5.24
CA VAL A 366 16.33 -6.18 -5.83
C VAL A 366 15.42 -7.38 -5.51
N LEU A 367 15.07 -7.58 -4.25
CA LEU A 367 14.27 -8.73 -3.81
C LEU A 367 12.83 -8.62 -4.32
N SER A 368 12.21 -7.44 -4.29
CA SER A 368 10.86 -7.27 -4.84
C SER A 368 10.82 -7.51 -6.35
N ASN A 369 11.82 -7.03 -7.09
CA ASN A 369 11.90 -7.29 -8.53
C ASN A 369 12.03 -8.78 -8.84
N ARG A 370 12.82 -9.50 -8.04
CA ARG A 370 13.11 -10.91 -8.27
C ARG A 370 11.97 -11.85 -7.83
N TYR A 371 11.40 -11.61 -6.67
CA TYR A 371 10.51 -12.57 -6.01
C TYR A 371 9.03 -12.17 -6.04
N LEU A 372 8.70 -10.89 -6.24
CA LEU A 372 7.33 -10.41 -6.34
C LEU A 372 6.98 -10.07 -7.81
N THR A 373 6.78 -11.12 -8.60
CA THR A 373 6.59 -11.02 -10.06
C THR A 373 5.19 -10.58 -10.49
N ASN A 374 4.19 -10.70 -9.62
CA ASN A 374 2.80 -10.29 -9.89
C ASN A 374 2.52 -8.81 -9.62
N ARG A 375 3.53 -8.05 -9.19
CA ARG A 375 3.46 -6.61 -8.90
C ARG A 375 4.60 -5.91 -9.63
N PHE A 376 4.44 -4.62 -9.85
CA PHE A 376 5.40 -3.80 -10.60
C PHE A 376 6.13 -2.82 -9.68
N LEU A 377 7.38 -2.52 -10.01
CA LEU A 377 8.13 -1.42 -9.43
C LEU A 377 7.49 -0.08 -9.83
N PRO A 378 7.63 0.99 -9.01
CA PRO A 378 8.29 1.01 -7.71
C PRO A 378 7.41 0.57 -6.54
N ASP A 379 6.09 0.40 -6.74
CA ASP A 379 5.10 0.12 -5.70
C ASP A 379 5.49 -1.01 -4.75
N LYS A 380 5.80 -2.20 -5.29
CA LYS A 380 6.19 -3.36 -4.48
C LYS A 380 7.45 -3.13 -3.62
N ALA A 381 8.36 -2.26 -4.03
CA ALA A 381 9.58 -1.98 -3.28
C ALA A 381 9.31 -0.95 -2.17
N ILE A 382 8.47 0.05 -2.45
CA ILE A 382 8.02 1.04 -1.46
C ILE A 382 7.24 0.32 -0.34
N ASP A 383 6.34 -0.58 -0.71
CA ASP A 383 5.53 -1.37 0.23
C ASP A 383 6.39 -2.26 1.15
N LEU A 384 7.48 -2.85 0.63
CA LEU A 384 8.43 -3.59 1.47
C LEU A 384 9.14 -2.71 2.50
N VAL A 385 9.55 -1.51 2.10
CA VAL A 385 10.23 -0.56 3.01
C VAL A 385 9.24 -0.07 4.08
N ASP A 386 7.99 0.21 3.68
CA ASP A 386 6.92 0.66 4.57
C ASP A 386 6.57 -0.41 5.62
N GLU A 387 6.35 -1.66 5.18
CA GLU A 387 6.06 -2.79 6.06
C GLU A 387 7.21 -3.09 7.02
N ALA A 388 8.47 -3.05 6.54
CA ALA A 388 9.63 -3.26 7.40
C ALA A 388 9.81 -2.13 8.44
N ALA A 389 9.61 -0.87 8.03
CA ALA A 389 9.68 0.28 8.93
C ALA A 389 8.55 0.23 9.99
N SER A 390 7.34 -0.11 9.58
CA SER A 390 6.18 -0.30 10.46
C SER A 390 6.40 -1.43 11.46
N LYS A 391 6.92 -2.58 10.99
CA LYS A 391 7.27 -3.71 11.86
C LYS A 391 8.29 -3.30 12.93
N LEU A 392 9.40 -2.69 12.53
CA LEU A 392 10.43 -2.23 13.45
C LEU A 392 9.87 -1.22 14.46
N ARG A 393 8.95 -0.34 14.01
CA ARG A 393 8.30 0.62 14.88
C ARG A 393 7.46 -0.06 15.97
N ILE A 394 6.70 -1.09 15.62
CA ILE A 394 5.91 -1.88 16.58
C ILE A 394 6.83 -2.54 17.61
N GLU A 395 7.99 -3.05 17.19
CA GLU A 395 8.98 -3.66 18.08
C GLU A 395 9.57 -2.65 19.07
N ILE A 396 9.92 -1.43 18.61
CA ILE A 396 10.40 -0.34 19.46
C ILE A 396 9.36 0.07 20.51
N ASP A 397 8.09 0.11 20.12
CA ASP A 397 7.01 0.53 21.02
C ASP A 397 6.59 -0.56 22.03
N SER A 398 6.91 -1.82 21.73
CA SER A 398 6.59 -3.00 22.53
C SER A 398 7.66 -3.33 23.57
N MET A 399 7.29 -4.15 24.56
CA MET A 399 8.26 -4.65 25.54
C MET A 399 9.17 -5.70 24.88
N PRO A 400 10.50 -5.58 24.97
CA PRO A 400 11.44 -6.57 24.45
C PRO A 400 11.20 -7.97 25.03
N THR A 401 11.47 -8.99 24.23
CA THR A 401 11.26 -10.40 24.61
C THR A 401 12.09 -10.78 25.84
N GLU A 402 13.29 -10.25 25.96
CA GLU A 402 14.20 -10.47 27.09
C GLU A 402 13.57 -10.00 28.41
N ILE A 403 12.87 -8.86 28.38
CA ILE A 403 12.16 -8.32 29.55
C ILE A 403 10.89 -9.14 29.82
N ASP A 404 10.11 -9.49 28.79
CA ASP A 404 8.88 -10.27 28.93
C ASP A 404 9.17 -11.67 29.53
N VAL A 405 10.26 -12.32 29.13
CA VAL A 405 10.68 -13.62 29.70
C VAL A 405 10.96 -13.50 31.20
N VAL A 406 11.70 -12.48 31.62
CA VAL A 406 12.01 -12.23 33.04
C VAL A 406 10.73 -11.90 33.83
N GLU A 407 9.85 -11.05 33.28
CA GLU A 407 8.58 -10.68 33.92
C GLU A 407 7.63 -11.87 34.11
N ARG A 408 7.52 -12.74 33.09
CA ARG A 408 6.74 -13.98 33.22
C ARG A 408 7.30 -14.88 34.31
N ARG A 409 8.63 -14.98 34.44
CA ARG A 409 9.28 -15.74 35.50
C ARG A 409 9.00 -15.15 36.88
N ILE A 410 9.08 -13.83 37.03
CA ILE A 410 8.73 -13.12 38.27
C ILE A 410 7.28 -13.42 38.66
N LEU A 411 6.34 -13.36 37.70
CA LEU A 411 4.93 -13.65 37.96
C LEU A 411 4.72 -15.10 38.43
N GLN A 412 5.38 -16.08 37.81
CA GLN A 412 5.33 -17.48 38.25
C GLN A 412 5.80 -17.64 39.71
N LEU A 413 6.95 -17.03 40.03
CA LEU A 413 7.54 -17.06 41.37
C LEU A 413 6.65 -16.36 42.41
N GLN A 414 5.98 -15.26 42.04
CA GLN A 414 5.02 -14.58 42.91
C GLN A 414 3.81 -15.46 43.23
N ILE A 415 3.28 -16.19 42.24
CA ILE A 415 2.17 -17.12 42.46
C ILE A 415 2.61 -18.26 43.39
N GLU A 416 3.79 -18.84 43.17
CA GLU A 416 4.34 -19.90 44.03
C GLU A 416 4.58 -19.39 45.47
N LYS A 417 5.08 -18.15 45.62
CA LYS A 417 5.23 -17.48 46.92
C LYS A 417 3.91 -17.38 47.68
N VAL A 418 2.83 -16.96 47.02
CA VAL A 418 1.50 -16.83 47.66
C VAL A 418 0.94 -18.18 48.09
N ALA A 419 1.22 -19.25 47.33
CA ALA A 419 0.83 -20.60 47.68
C ALA A 419 1.62 -21.11 48.91
N LEU A 420 2.94 -20.97 48.90
CA LEU A 420 3.83 -21.44 49.98
C LEU A 420 3.72 -20.62 51.28
N ALA A 421 3.29 -19.35 51.19
CA ALA A 421 3.11 -18.49 52.36
C ALA A 421 2.05 -19.00 53.36
N LYS A 422 1.19 -19.95 52.95
CA LYS A 422 0.17 -20.56 53.81
C LYS A 422 0.65 -21.85 54.50
N GLU A 423 1.79 -22.38 54.09
CA GLU A 423 2.36 -23.62 54.61
C GLU A 423 3.24 -23.38 55.84
N THR A 424 3.30 -24.35 56.75
CA THR A 424 3.93 -24.18 58.07
C THR A 424 5.14 -25.09 58.34
N ASP A 425 5.38 -26.07 57.46
CA ASP A 425 6.47 -27.03 57.56
C ASP A 425 7.84 -26.41 57.23
N ALA A 426 8.90 -27.05 57.73
CA ALA A 426 10.25 -26.51 57.62
C ALA A 426 10.75 -26.45 56.16
N ALA A 427 10.38 -27.44 55.33
CA ALA A 427 10.79 -27.49 53.93
C ALA A 427 10.14 -26.38 53.10
N SER A 428 8.85 -26.09 53.31
CA SER A 428 8.17 -24.97 52.66
C SER A 428 8.76 -23.61 53.05
N LYS A 429 9.19 -23.43 54.31
CA LYS A 429 9.85 -22.18 54.76
C LYS A 429 11.23 -21.97 54.13
N GLU A 430 12.02 -23.04 54.01
CA GLU A 430 13.33 -22.98 53.34
C GLU A 430 13.17 -22.67 51.85
N ARG A 431 12.21 -23.35 51.18
CA ARG A 431 11.90 -23.09 49.78
C ARG A 431 11.38 -21.68 49.56
N LEU A 432 10.51 -21.17 50.44
CA LEU A 432 10.03 -19.79 50.41
C LEU A 432 11.18 -18.78 50.48
N SER A 433 12.16 -18.98 51.35
CA SER A 433 13.33 -18.10 51.48
C SER A 433 14.21 -18.08 50.23
N ALA A 434 14.42 -19.25 49.59
CA ALA A 434 15.16 -19.33 48.33
C ALA A 434 14.41 -18.61 47.20
N LEU A 435 13.09 -18.80 47.14
CA LEU A 435 12.19 -18.19 46.15
C LEU A 435 12.13 -16.67 46.29
N GLU A 436 12.10 -16.16 47.53
CA GLU A 436 12.19 -14.71 47.80
C GLU A 436 13.51 -14.10 47.35
N SER A 437 14.61 -14.85 47.46
CA SER A 437 15.93 -14.42 46.99
C SER A 437 15.98 -14.36 45.46
N GLU A 438 15.49 -15.39 44.76
CA GLU A 438 15.40 -15.43 43.28
C GLU A 438 14.48 -14.31 42.76
N LEU A 439 13.34 -14.07 43.42
CA LEU A 439 12.40 -13.01 43.07
C LEU A 439 13.04 -11.63 43.22
N ALA A 440 13.80 -11.39 44.30
CA ALA A 440 14.50 -10.13 44.50
C ALA A 440 15.57 -9.88 43.41
N GLU A 441 16.35 -10.91 43.06
CA GLU A 441 17.35 -10.85 42.00
C GLU A 441 16.73 -10.53 40.63
N LEU A 442 15.72 -11.30 40.22
CA LEU A 442 15.03 -11.09 38.95
C LEU A 442 14.29 -9.75 38.89
N SER A 443 13.76 -9.26 40.02
CA SER A 443 13.10 -7.95 40.09
C SER A 443 14.10 -6.81 39.86
N VAL A 444 15.31 -6.90 40.42
CA VAL A 444 16.39 -5.92 40.19
C VAL A 444 16.85 -5.98 38.73
N GLN A 445 17.00 -7.19 38.17
CA GLN A 445 17.36 -7.37 36.77
C GLN A 445 16.30 -6.75 35.84
N SER A 446 15.02 -7.07 36.03
CA SER A 446 13.92 -6.50 35.26
C SER A 446 13.85 -4.97 35.38
N ALA A 447 13.98 -4.42 36.58
CA ALA A 447 13.98 -2.97 36.78
C ALA A 447 15.12 -2.28 36.01
N THR A 448 16.32 -2.87 36.03
CA THR A 448 17.49 -2.37 35.29
C THR A 448 17.22 -2.40 33.79
N MET A 449 16.72 -3.52 33.27
CA MET A 449 16.40 -3.66 31.84
C MET A 449 15.30 -2.70 31.39
N LYS A 450 14.23 -2.54 32.20
CA LYS A 450 13.14 -1.58 31.93
C LYS A 450 13.65 -0.15 31.93
N GLN A 451 14.56 0.20 32.83
CA GLN A 451 15.15 1.54 32.87
C GLN A 451 15.99 1.81 31.61
N GLN A 452 16.81 0.85 31.19
CA GLN A 452 17.57 0.94 29.95
C GLN A 452 16.64 1.10 28.74
N TRP A 453 15.64 0.23 28.60
CA TRP A 453 14.64 0.30 27.53
C TRP A 453 13.89 1.64 27.51
N GLN A 454 13.48 2.16 28.68
CA GLN A 454 12.82 3.47 28.77
C GLN A 454 13.74 4.61 28.34
N ALA A 455 15.03 4.56 28.71
CA ALA A 455 16.01 5.57 28.30
C ALA A 455 16.27 5.54 26.78
N GLU A 456 16.44 4.34 26.20
CA GLU A 456 16.58 4.16 24.75
C GLU A 456 15.34 4.66 24.00
N LYS A 457 14.14 4.29 24.44
CA LYS A 457 12.88 4.74 23.85
C LYS A 457 12.69 6.25 23.90
N GLN A 458 13.09 6.90 25.00
CA GLN A 458 13.07 8.36 25.11
C GLN A 458 14.05 9.03 24.16
N GLY A 459 15.25 8.45 23.97
CA GLY A 459 16.23 8.91 22.98
C GLY A 459 15.68 8.89 21.56
N ILE A 460 15.08 7.76 21.15
CA ILE A 460 14.46 7.60 19.82
C ILE A 460 13.34 8.63 19.62
N SER A 461 12.47 8.81 20.63
CA SER A 461 11.39 9.79 20.57
C SER A 461 11.89 11.22 20.42
N ALA A 462 12.98 11.58 21.12
CA ALA A 462 13.59 12.91 20.98
C ALA A 462 14.16 13.16 19.57
N VAL A 463 14.84 12.17 18.98
CA VAL A 463 15.35 12.26 17.60
C VAL A 463 14.21 12.42 16.60
N ARG A 464 13.10 11.70 16.79
CA ARG A 464 11.90 11.83 15.96
C ARG A 464 11.35 13.25 15.97
N THR A 465 11.14 13.84 17.14
CA THR A 465 10.63 15.21 17.26
C THR A 465 11.55 16.21 16.55
N LEU A 466 12.87 16.04 16.66
CA LEU A 466 13.82 16.88 15.95
C LEU A 466 13.72 16.69 14.42
N LYS A 467 13.55 15.47 13.91
CA LYS A 467 13.35 15.23 12.48
C LYS A 467 12.03 15.84 11.96
N GLU A 468 10.95 15.76 12.73
CA GLU A 468 9.66 16.41 12.40
C GLU A 468 9.80 17.95 12.35
N GLU A 469 10.55 18.53 13.30
CA GLU A 469 10.89 19.97 13.28
C GLU A 469 11.75 20.34 12.05
N LEU A 470 12.74 19.50 11.70
CA LEU A 470 13.60 19.72 10.53
C LEU A 470 12.79 19.73 9.24
N ASP A 471 11.90 18.74 9.05
CA ASP A 471 11.06 18.66 7.86
C ASP A 471 10.14 19.89 7.74
N THR A 472 9.55 20.31 8.87
CA THR A 472 8.72 21.52 8.94
C THR A 472 9.50 22.77 8.53
N LEU A 473 10.74 22.92 9.02
CA LEU A 473 11.59 24.07 8.66
C LEU A 473 12.03 24.03 7.19
N ARG A 474 12.31 22.86 6.63
CA ARG A 474 12.66 22.70 5.21
C ARG A 474 11.48 23.10 4.32
N GLN A 475 10.28 22.63 4.64
CA GLN A 475 9.06 23.04 3.95
C GLN A 475 8.82 24.56 4.05
N GLN A 476 9.07 25.16 5.22
CA GLN A 476 8.97 26.60 5.40
C GLN A 476 10.00 27.36 4.55
N ALA A 477 11.25 26.87 4.49
CA ALA A 477 12.33 27.49 3.71
C ALA A 477 12.06 27.45 2.19
N GLU A 478 11.43 26.39 1.70
CA GLU A 478 11.02 26.30 0.29
C GLU A 478 9.95 27.35 -0.07
N ARG A 479 8.96 27.54 0.81
CA ARG A 479 7.84 28.47 0.61
C ARG A 479 8.19 29.94 0.86
N GLU A 480 9.20 30.22 1.68
CA GLU A 480 9.54 31.57 2.09
C GLU A 480 10.02 32.41 0.89
N SER A 481 9.33 33.50 0.63
CA SER A 481 9.64 34.43 -0.47
C SER A 481 10.60 35.53 -0.02
N ASN A 482 10.70 35.81 1.29
CA ASN A 482 11.66 36.75 1.83
C ASN A 482 13.06 36.10 1.88
N LEU A 483 13.99 36.64 1.09
CA LEU A 483 15.35 36.12 0.96
C LEU A 483 16.14 36.14 2.29
N GLU A 484 15.91 37.11 3.17
CA GLU A 484 16.58 37.18 4.48
C GLU A 484 16.13 36.03 5.38
N LYS A 485 14.81 35.81 5.50
CA LYS A 485 14.25 34.70 6.28
C LYS A 485 14.62 33.35 5.71
N LYS A 486 14.59 33.21 4.37
CA LYS A 486 15.02 31.99 3.68
C LYS A 486 16.49 31.69 3.96
N SER A 487 17.35 32.70 3.96
CA SER A 487 18.77 32.56 4.31
C SER A 487 18.98 32.19 5.78
N GLU A 488 18.22 32.76 6.72
CA GLU A 488 18.26 32.39 8.15
C GLU A 488 17.88 30.92 8.34
N LEU A 489 16.85 30.45 7.64
CA LEU A 489 16.40 29.05 7.70
C LEU A 489 17.46 28.10 7.12
N ILE A 490 17.92 28.35 5.89
CA ILE A 490 18.82 27.46 5.14
C ILE A 490 20.24 27.41 5.76
N TYR A 491 20.77 28.55 6.20
CA TYR A 491 22.17 28.63 6.67
C TYR A 491 22.32 28.76 8.19
N GLY A 492 21.21 28.97 8.91
CA GLY A 492 21.19 29.07 10.37
C GLY A 492 20.49 27.88 11.01
N ARG A 493 19.16 27.89 11.00
CA ARG A 493 18.34 26.95 11.80
C ARG A 493 18.41 25.50 11.32
N ILE A 494 18.33 25.26 10.00
CA ILE A 494 18.39 23.90 9.44
C ILE A 494 19.72 23.21 9.79
N PRO A 495 20.90 23.82 9.53
CA PRO A 495 22.19 23.24 9.91
C PRO A 495 22.35 23.03 11.43
N GLU A 496 21.80 23.92 12.26
CA GLU A 496 21.79 23.76 13.71
C GLU A 496 21.00 22.50 14.12
N LEU A 497 19.81 22.33 13.55
CA LEU A 497 18.94 21.19 13.86
C LEU A 497 19.52 19.87 13.33
N GLU A 498 20.14 19.88 12.14
CA GLU A 498 20.89 18.73 11.60
C GLU A 498 22.04 18.32 12.53
N ARG A 499 22.80 19.28 13.09
CA ARG A 499 23.84 18.98 14.09
C ARG A 499 23.27 18.41 15.38
N ARG A 500 22.13 18.93 15.85
CA ARG A 500 21.44 18.41 17.04
C ARG A 500 20.95 16.98 16.81
N ILE A 501 20.38 16.70 15.64
CA ILE A 501 19.97 15.34 15.25
C ILE A 501 21.20 14.43 15.21
N ALA A 502 22.28 14.82 14.54
CA ALA A 502 23.51 14.02 14.49
C ALA A 502 24.04 13.72 15.90
N THR A 503 24.14 14.73 16.77
CA THR A 503 24.61 14.57 18.16
C THR A 503 23.69 13.67 18.99
N ALA A 504 22.36 13.79 18.82
CA ALA A 504 21.38 12.98 19.52
C ALA A 504 21.37 11.53 19.01
N THR A 505 21.66 11.34 17.72
CA THR A 505 21.78 10.01 17.07
C THR A 505 23.10 9.32 17.44
N GLU A 506 24.18 10.09 17.63
CA GLU A 506 25.51 9.60 18.03
C GLU A 506 25.67 9.42 19.56
N SER A 507 24.76 9.97 20.38
CA SER A 507 24.77 9.88 21.85
C SER A 507 24.51 8.44 22.39
N PRO A 508 24.91 8.12 23.65
CA PRO A 508 26.06 7.26 23.94
C PRO A 508 25.73 5.79 24.26
N ALA A 509 24.86 5.11 23.51
CA ALA A 509 24.78 3.64 23.63
C ALA A 509 26.01 2.91 23.01
N VAL A 510 26.84 3.64 22.25
CA VAL A 510 28.07 3.10 21.62
C VAL A 510 29.30 3.25 22.53
N ALA A 511 29.25 4.13 23.55
CA ALA A 511 30.42 4.46 24.37
C ALA A 511 30.63 3.51 25.57
N THR A 512 29.59 2.79 26.01
CA THR A 512 29.64 1.89 27.18
C THR A 512 29.91 0.42 26.81
N GLY A 513 29.85 0.05 25.53
CA GLY A 513 30.05 -1.34 25.09
C GLY A 513 28.95 -2.31 25.53
N GLU A 514 27.85 -1.81 26.11
CA GLU A 514 26.66 -2.59 26.43
C GLU A 514 25.80 -2.80 25.17
N PRO A 515 25.24 -4.00 24.96
CA PRO A 515 24.37 -4.27 23.82
C PRO A 515 23.09 -3.42 23.92
N ARG A 516 22.73 -2.75 22.81
CA ARG A 516 21.45 -2.03 22.69
C ARG A 516 20.28 -3.01 22.83
N MET A 517 19.24 -2.62 23.55
CA MET A 517 18.00 -3.42 23.63
C MET A 517 17.09 -3.19 22.43
N LEU A 518 17.13 -2.00 21.82
CA LEU A 518 16.29 -1.65 20.68
C LEU A 518 17.09 -1.54 19.37
N LYS A 519 16.57 -2.19 18.33
CA LYS A 519 16.96 -1.94 16.94
C LYS A 519 16.25 -0.66 16.46
N GLU A 520 17.00 0.27 15.86
CA GLU A 520 16.49 1.58 15.42
C GLU A 520 16.53 1.76 13.90
N GLU A 521 17.19 0.84 13.20
CA GLU A 521 17.47 0.93 11.78
C GLU A 521 16.90 -0.28 11.05
N VAL A 522 16.20 -0.03 9.94
CA VAL A 522 15.79 -1.04 8.99
C VAL A 522 17.00 -1.39 8.12
N ASP A 523 17.36 -2.66 8.09
CA ASP A 523 18.46 -3.21 7.29
C ASP A 523 17.96 -4.17 6.19
N ALA A 524 18.89 -4.81 5.50
CA ALA A 524 18.56 -5.75 4.43
C ALA A 524 17.88 -7.04 4.93
N GLU A 525 18.14 -7.44 6.18
CA GLU A 525 17.55 -8.64 6.79
C GLU A 525 16.07 -8.40 7.12
N ASP A 526 15.71 -7.21 7.63
CA ASP A 526 14.31 -6.83 7.87
C ASP A 526 13.47 -6.92 6.59
N ILE A 527 14.03 -6.42 5.47
CA ILE A 527 13.38 -6.52 4.16
C ILE A 527 13.24 -7.98 3.73
N ALA A 528 14.28 -8.79 3.91
CA ALA A 528 14.25 -10.21 3.55
C ALA A 528 13.24 -10.99 4.41
N GLU A 529 13.06 -10.64 5.69
CA GLU A 529 12.03 -11.22 6.56
C GLU A 529 10.61 -10.94 6.06
N VAL A 530 10.34 -9.71 5.60
CA VAL A 530 9.05 -9.36 5.01
C VAL A 530 8.81 -10.15 3.72
N VAL A 531 9.81 -10.20 2.83
CA VAL A 531 9.72 -10.99 1.57
C VAL A 531 9.54 -12.48 1.87
N ALA A 532 10.25 -13.02 2.87
CA ALA A 532 10.12 -14.41 3.30
C ALA A 532 8.70 -14.73 3.76
N LYS A 533 8.08 -13.82 4.52
CA LYS A 533 6.69 -13.96 4.98
C LYS A 533 5.69 -13.95 3.83
N TRP A 534 5.92 -13.13 2.81
CA TRP A 534 5.02 -13.02 1.65
C TRP A 534 5.16 -14.19 0.67
N THR A 535 6.38 -14.71 0.50
CA THR A 535 6.71 -15.72 -0.53
C THR A 535 6.83 -17.14 0.02
N GLY A 536 7.06 -17.29 1.32
CA GLY A 536 7.40 -18.56 1.97
C GLY A 536 8.86 -18.98 1.79
N ILE A 537 9.71 -18.18 1.13
CA ILE A 537 11.12 -18.48 0.90
C ILE A 537 11.93 -18.14 2.17
N PRO A 538 12.75 -19.05 2.72
CA PRO A 538 13.54 -18.77 3.92
C PRO A 538 14.49 -17.57 3.76
N VAL A 539 14.64 -16.76 4.81
CA VAL A 539 15.52 -15.57 4.84
C VAL A 539 16.96 -15.90 4.44
N SER A 540 17.49 -17.04 4.93
CA SER A 540 18.83 -17.51 4.57
C SER A 540 19.03 -17.64 3.06
N ARG A 541 18.01 -18.13 2.33
CA ARG A 541 18.06 -18.26 0.87
C ARG A 541 17.93 -16.92 0.15
N LEU A 542 17.21 -15.96 0.72
CA LEU A 542 17.05 -14.61 0.15
C LEU A 542 18.33 -13.77 0.32
N MET A 543 19.02 -13.95 1.45
CA MET A 543 20.25 -13.22 1.80
C MET A 543 21.50 -13.76 1.12
N GLU A 544 21.46 -14.97 0.58
CA GLU A 544 22.58 -15.53 -0.19
C GLU A 544 22.84 -14.74 -1.48
N GLY A 545 24.01 -14.10 -1.56
CA GLY A 545 24.40 -13.29 -2.71
C GLY A 545 24.39 -14.08 -4.02
N GLU A 546 23.80 -13.49 -5.07
CA GLU A 546 23.64 -14.12 -6.39
C GLU A 546 24.96 -14.62 -6.97
N MET A 547 26.04 -13.85 -6.83
CA MET A 547 27.38 -14.24 -7.28
C MET A 547 27.89 -15.49 -6.55
N HIS A 548 27.66 -15.60 -5.24
CA HIS A 548 28.08 -16.77 -4.47
C HIS A 548 27.32 -18.03 -4.90
N LYS A 549 26.01 -17.90 -5.13
CA LYS A 549 25.17 -18.98 -5.69
C LYS A 549 25.65 -19.41 -7.08
N LEU A 550 26.00 -18.45 -7.96
CA LEU A 550 26.45 -18.75 -9.32
C LEU A 550 27.83 -19.42 -9.39
N VAL A 551 28.73 -19.09 -8.46
CA VAL A 551 30.03 -19.77 -8.35
C VAL A 551 29.82 -21.25 -8.06
N HIS A 552 28.97 -21.58 -7.08
CA HIS A 552 28.69 -22.95 -6.65
C HIS A 552 27.51 -23.61 -7.41
N LEU A 553 27.12 -23.07 -8.56
CA LEU A 553 25.94 -23.53 -9.32
C LEU A 553 26.01 -25.03 -9.68
N GLU A 554 27.18 -25.52 -10.10
CA GLU A 554 27.36 -26.93 -10.46
C GLU A 554 27.11 -27.83 -9.24
N GLU A 555 27.70 -27.50 -8.09
CA GLU A 555 27.52 -28.24 -6.82
C GLU A 555 26.05 -28.25 -6.39
N LEU A 556 25.39 -27.09 -6.46
CA LEU A 556 23.97 -26.95 -6.11
C LEU A 556 23.06 -27.77 -7.04
N LEU A 557 23.35 -27.83 -8.34
CA LEU A 557 22.62 -28.69 -9.27
C LEU A 557 22.86 -30.17 -8.98
N HIS A 558 24.09 -30.55 -8.61
CA HIS A 558 24.45 -31.93 -8.29
C HIS A 558 23.82 -32.46 -7.00
N GLN A 559 23.32 -31.61 -6.11
CA GLN A 559 22.50 -32.04 -4.97
C GLN A 559 21.23 -32.79 -5.41
N ARG A 560 20.74 -32.53 -6.63
CA ARG A 560 19.55 -33.18 -7.20
C ARG A 560 19.85 -34.02 -8.44
N VAL A 561 20.83 -33.59 -9.24
CA VAL A 561 21.18 -34.22 -10.52
C VAL A 561 22.42 -35.08 -10.33
N VAL A 562 22.22 -36.39 -10.32
CA VAL A 562 23.31 -37.35 -10.19
C VAL A 562 23.95 -37.65 -11.54
N GLY A 563 25.29 -37.61 -11.58
CA GLY A 563 26.07 -37.73 -12.80
C GLY A 563 25.78 -36.57 -13.76
N GLN A 564 25.88 -36.83 -15.07
CA GLN A 564 25.62 -35.83 -16.11
C GLN A 564 26.50 -34.57 -16.00
N ASP A 565 27.73 -34.71 -15.51
CA ASP A 565 28.63 -33.58 -15.20
C ASP A 565 28.83 -32.64 -16.39
N ALA A 566 28.99 -33.22 -17.60
CA ALA A 566 29.08 -32.46 -18.83
C ALA A 566 27.83 -31.62 -19.12
N ALA A 567 26.63 -32.16 -18.83
CA ALA A 567 25.38 -31.45 -19.04
C ALA A 567 25.21 -30.30 -18.04
N VAL A 568 25.52 -30.56 -16.76
CA VAL A 568 25.47 -29.57 -15.69
C VAL A 568 26.45 -28.43 -15.97
N THR A 569 27.69 -28.74 -16.35
CA THR A 569 28.74 -27.76 -16.67
C THR A 569 28.32 -26.83 -17.82
N VAL A 570 27.78 -27.37 -18.91
CA VAL A 570 27.36 -26.57 -20.08
C VAL A 570 26.25 -25.60 -19.70
N VAL A 571 25.24 -26.08 -18.97
CA VAL A 571 24.13 -25.26 -18.50
C VAL A 571 24.60 -24.18 -17.52
N ALA A 572 25.44 -24.56 -16.54
CA ALA A 572 25.97 -23.63 -15.55
C ALA A 572 26.77 -22.50 -16.20
N ASN A 573 27.62 -22.82 -17.18
CA ASN A 573 28.40 -21.82 -17.90
C ASN A 573 27.54 -20.87 -18.75
N ALA A 574 26.48 -21.37 -19.39
CA ALA A 574 25.55 -20.52 -20.12
C ALA A 574 24.83 -19.52 -19.19
N ILE A 575 24.38 -19.98 -18.03
CA ILE A 575 23.73 -19.14 -17.01
C ILE A 575 24.71 -18.09 -16.47
N ARG A 576 25.94 -18.50 -16.11
CA ARG A 576 26.99 -17.58 -15.65
C ARG A 576 27.30 -16.50 -16.70
N ARG A 577 27.39 -16.86 -18.00
CA ARG A 577 27.60 -15.90 -19.09
C ARG A 577 26.48 -14.87 -19.19
N SER A 578 25.22 -15.32 -19.12
CA SER A 578 24.06 -14.42 -19.15
C SER A 578 24.03 -13.48 -17.94
N ARG A 579 24.26 -14.01 -16.73
CA ARG A 579 24.28 -13.21 -15.50
C ARG A 579 25.47 -12.24 -15.41
N ALA A 580 26.59 -12.57 -16.06
CA ALA A 580 27.72 -11.65 -16.22
C ALA A 580 27.50 -10.55 -17.27
N GLY A 581 26.32 -10.49 -17.91
CA GLY A 581 26.03 -9.51 -18.96
C GLY A 581 26.81 -9.73 -20.26
N LEU A 582 27.37 -10.93 -20.47
CA LEU A 582 28.14 -11.27 -21.66
C LEU A 582 27.26 -11.82 -22.81
N SER A 583 25.97 -12.02 -22.56
CA SER A 583 24.97 -12.45 -23.54
C SER A 583 24.15 -11.27 -24.06
N ASP A 584 23.54 -11.41 -25.25
CA ASP A 584 22.63 -10.42 -25.81
C ASP A 584 21.40 -10.20 -24.91
N PRO A 585 21.09 -8.96 -24.47
CA PRO A 585 19.94 -8.66 -23.62
C PRO A 585 18.57 -9.03 -24.23
N ASN A 586 18.47 -9.13 -25.57
CA ASN A 586 17.23 -9.50 -26.26
C ASN A 586 17.04 -11.01 -26.42
N ARG A 587 17.93 -11.83 -25.84
CA ARG A 587 17.85 -13.30 -25.87
C ARG A 587 17.55 -13.87 -24.48
N PRO A 588 16.93 -15.06 -24.39
CA PRO A 588 16.71 -15.73 -23.11
C PRO A 588 18.02 -15.97 -22.35
N ILE A 589 17.93 -16.11 -21.02
CA ILE A 589 19.07 -16.40 -20.12
C ILE A 589 19.88 -17.61 -20.61
N GLY A 590 19.20 -18.60 -21.16
CA GLY A 590 19.82 -19.69 -21.91
C GLY A 590 18.76 -20.52 -22.64
N SER A 591 19.11 -20.98 -23.84
CA SER A 591 18.29 -21.91 -24.62
C SER A 591 19.04 -23.23 -24.83
N PHE A 592 18.44 -24.31 -24.33
CA PHE A 592 19.09 -25.63 -24.27
C PHE A 592 18.28 -26.70 -25.00
N MET A 593 18.96 -27.58 -25.73
CA MET A 593 18.36 -28.80 -26.27
C MET A 593 18.93 -30.04 -25.59
N PHE A 594 18.12 -30.70 -24.75
CA PHE A 594 18.54 -31.87 -23.98
C PHE A 594 18.36 -33.18 -24.77
N LEU A 595 19.46 -33.73 -25.29
CA LEU A 595 19.50 -34.99 -26.03
C LEU A 595 19.94 -36.16 -25.14
N GLY A 596 19.46 -37.37 -25.40
CA GLY A 596 19.81 -38.57 -24.63
C GLY A 596 18.62 -39.47 -24.28
N PRO A 597 18.82 -40.58 -23.55
CA PRO A 597 17.77 -41.52 -23.19
C PRO A 597 16.71 -40.93 -22.25
N THR A 598 15.56 -41.60 -22.13
CA THR A 598 14.52 -41.25 -21.15
C THR A 598 14.95 -41.63 -19.73
N GLY A 599 14.59 -40.81 -18.75
CA GLY A 599 14.80 -41.14 -17.32
C GLY A 599 16.23 -41.00 -16.79
N VAL A 600 17.13 -40.34 -17.53
CA VAL A 600 18.54 -40.10 -17.12
C VAL A 600 18.78 -38.76 -16.42
N GLY A 601 17.73 -37.96 -16.18
CA GLY A 601 17.84 -36.69 -15.45
C GLY A 601 17.52 -35.41 -16.23
N LYS A 602 17.10 -35.48 -17.51
CA LYS A 602 16.77 -34.27 -18.31
C LYS A 602 15.76 -33.33 -17.65
N THR A 603 14.62 -33.89 -17.23
CA THR A 603 13.56 -33.12 -16.55
C THR A 603 13.98 -32.71 -15.15
N GLU A 604 14.83 -33.52 -14.49
CA GLU A 604 15.33 -33.19 -13.15
C GLU A 604 16.31 -32.02 -13.19
N LEU A 605 17.18 -31.94 -14.19
CA LEU A 605 18.04 -30.78 -14.40
C LEU A 605 17.21 -29.51 -14.63
N ALA A 606 16.14 -29.58 -15.41
CA ALA A 606 15.21 -28.45 -15.57
C ALA A 606 14.55 -28.04 -14.25
N ARG A 607 14.18 -29.00 -13.39
CA ARG A 607 13.62 -28.73 -12.05
C ARG A 607 14.64 -28.15 -11.08
N ALA A 608 15.85 -28.69 -11.07
CA ALA A 608 16.96 -28.18 -10.27
C ALA A 608 17.31 -26.74 -10.68
N LEU A 609 17.29 -26.44 -11.99
CA LEU A 609 17.47 -25.09 -12.51
C LEU A 609 16.35 -24.14 -12.10
N ALA A 610 15.09 -24.57 -12.19
CA ALA A 610 13.97 -23.75 -11.74
C ALA A 610 14.07 -23.44 -10.24
N SER A 611 14.37 -24.46 -9.44
CA SER A 611 14.63 -24.33 -8.01
C SER A 611 15.84 -23.45 -7.68
N PHE A 612 16.85 -23.38 -8.55
CA PHE A 612 18.02 -22.52 -8.32
C PHE A 612 17.77 -21.07 -8.75
N LEU A 613 17.24 -20.87 -9.96
CA LEU A 613 17.07 -19.54 -10.54
C LEU A 613 15.93 -18.76 -9.89
N PHE A 614 14.84 -19.47 -9.59
CA PHE A 614 13.58 -18.89 -9.14
C PHE A 614 13.20 -19.30 -7.71
N ASP A 615 14.05 -20.06 -7.02
CA ASP A 615 13.80 -20.60 -5.67
C ASP A 615 12.47 -21.42 -5.57
N ASP A 616 11.92 -21.86 -6.71
CA ASP A 616 10.69 -22.66 -6.83
C ASP A 616 10.82 -23.71 -7.96
N GLU A 617 10.69 -24.99 -7.62
CA GLU A 617 10.73 -26.09 -8.60
C GLU A 617 9.47 -26.21 -9.48
N LYS A 618 8.39 -25.52 -9.10
CA LYS A 618 7.14 -25.43 -9.87
C LYS A 618 7.14 -24.27 -10.85
N ALA A 619 8.15 -23.39 -10.83
CA ALA A 619 8.37 -22.33 -11.81
C ALA A 619 8.82 -22.89 -13.18
N ILE A 620 8.07 -23.85 -13.71
CA ILE A 620 8.30 -24.54 -14.97
C ILE A 620 7.01 -24.54 -15.76
N VAL A 621 7.03 -23.87 -16.91
CA VAL A 621 5.97 -23.99 -17.91
C VAL A 621 6.31 -25.20 -18.79
N ARG A 622 5.56 -26.29 -18.63
CA ARG A 622 5.72 -27.50 -19.45
C ARG A 622 4.77 -27.47 -20.64
N ILE A 623 5.32 -27.52 -21.84
CA ILE A 623 4.58 -27.66 -23.08
C ILE A 623 4.88 -29.05 -23.65
N ASP A 624 3.84 -29.84 -23.91
CA ASP A 624 4.01 -31.17 -24.51
C ASP A 624 4.10 -31.04 -26.03
N MET A 625 5.26 -31.40 -26.59
CA MET A 625 5.56 -31.26 -28.01
C MET A 625 5.22 -32.51 -28.83
N GLY A 626 4.61 -33.54 -28.22
CA GLY A 626 4.21 -34.76 -28.94
C GLY A 626 3.31 -34.51 -30.15
N GLU A 627 2.60 -33.38 -30.17
CA GLU A 627 1.67 -32.97 -31.24
C GLU A 627 2.33 -32.13 -32.36
N TYR A 628 3.57 -31.65 -32.18
CA TYR A 628 4.22 -30.65 -33.06
C TYR A 628 5.45 -31.18 -33.80
N SER A 629 5.35 -32.35 -34.44
CA SER A 629 6.49 -33.11 -34.99
C SER A 629 7.05 -32.63 -36.36
N GLU A 630 6.83 -31.39 -36.78
CA GLU A 630 7.38 -30.89 -38.05
C GLU A 630 8.83 -30.38 -37.89
N LYS A 631 9.69 -30.75 -38.85
CA LYS A 631 11.13 -30.41 -38.81
C LYS A 631 11.37 -29.04 -39.42
N HIS A 632 11.64 -28.03 -38.57
CA HIS A 632 12.10 -26.71 -39.00
C HIS A 632 13.61 -26.52 -38.74
N PRO A 633 14.45 -26.41 -39.79
CA PRO A 633 15.90 -26.25 -39.65
C PRO A 633 16.33 -24.97 -38.90
N GLU A 634 15.53 -23.90 -38.97
CA GLU A 634 15.84 -22.63 -38.32
C GLU A 634 15.79 -22.71 -36.78
N PHE A 635 15.04 -23.67 -36.22
CA PHE A 635 14.90 -23.84 -34.78
C PHE A 635 16.23 -24.22 -34.13
N VAL A 636 16.99 -25.12 -34.75
CA VAL A 636 18.29 -25.60 -34.21
C VAL A 636 19.32 -24.47 -34.14
N ASN A 637 19.28 -23.53 -35.09
CA ASN A 637 20.21 -22.38 -35.13
C ASN A 637 19.91 -21.31 -34.07
N ARG A 638 18.77 -21.38 -33.37
CA ARG A 638 18.39 -20.44 -32.31
C ARG A 638 18.69 -20.97 -30.89
N ILE A 639 19.13 -22.23 -30.79
CA ILE A 639 19.48 -22.89 -29.53
C ILE A 639 20.94 -22.57 -29.21
N ASP A 640 21.21 -22.09 -28.00
CA ASP A 640 22.56 -21.70 -27.58
C ASP A 640 23.45 -22.93 -27.39
N GLU A 641 22.93 -23.99 -26.77
CA GLU A 641 23.71 -25.19 -26.47
C GLU A 641 22.89 -26.48 -26.67
N ILE A 642 23.50 -27.46 -27.35
CA ILE A 642 22.97 -28.81 -27.48
C ILE A 642 23.62 -29.68 -26.41
N VAL A 643 22.85 -30.05 -25.39
CA VAL A 643 23.34 -30.73 -24.20
C VAL A 643 23.05 -32.22 -24.29
N ARG A 644 24.10 -33.05 -24.26
CA ARG A 644 23.97 -34.51 -24.35
C ARG A 644 24.00 -35.15 -22.96
N PHE A 645 23.02 -36.00 -22.69
CA PHE A 645 22.93 -36.81 -21.48
C PHE A 645 23.40 -38.24 -21.74
N ALA A 646 24.21 -38.75 -20.83
CA ALA A 646 24.73 -40.12 -20.85
C ALA A 646 23.76 -41.10 -20.15
N PRO A 647 23.80 -42.40 -20.50
CA PRO A 647 23.17 -43.44 -19.69
C PRO A 647 23.71 -43.44 -18.24
N LEU A 648 22.86 -43.76 -17.26
CA LEU A 648 23.24 -43.83 -15.85
C LEU A 648 24.09 -45.08 -15.57
N THR A 649 25.13 -44.92 -14.76
CA THR A 649 25.95 -46.01 -14.24
C THR A 649 25.33 -46.61 -12.97
N ARG A 650 25.83 -47.77 -12.52
CA ARG A 650 25.39 -48.37 -11.24
C ARG A 650 25.67 -47.47 -10.04
N ASN A 651 26.77 -46.73 -10.06
CA ASN A 651 27.11 -45.80 -8.99
C ASN A 651 26.11 -44.63 -8.96
N ASP A 652 25.73 -44.11 -10.13
CA ASP A 652 24.72 -43.04 -10.23
C ASP A 652 23.37 -43.51 -9.68
N LEU A 653 22.96 -44.75 -10.00
CA LEU A 653 21.72 -45.32 -9.47
C LEU A 653 21.74 -45.44 -7.94
N GLY A 654 22.87 -45.84 -7.36
CA GLY A 654 23.04 -45.88 -5.90
C GLY A 654 22.83 -44.51 -5.24
N ALA A 655 23.44 -43.47 -5.79
CA ALA A 655 23.26 -42.10 -5.28
C ALA A 655 21.83 -41.58 -5.52
N ILE A 656 21.18 -41.93 -6.63
CA ILE A 656 19.76 -41.57 -6.87
C ILE A 656 18.86 -42.26 -5.83
N VAL A 657 19.14 -43.52 -5.48
CA VAL A 657 18.41 -44.25 -4.42
C VAL A 657 18.55 -43.52 -3.09
N GLU A 658 19.74 -43.05 -2.73
CA GLU A 658 19.95 -42.28 -1.49
C GLU A 658 19.14 -40.99 -1.47
N ILE A 659 19.17 -40.20 -2.56
CA ILE A 659 18.39 -38.96 -2.65
C ILE A 659 16.88 -39.23 -2.53
N GLN A 660 16.37 -40.27 -3.20
CA GLN A 660 14.94 -40.62 -3.14
C GLN A 660 14.52 -41.16 -1.76
N LEU A 661 15.40 -41.89 -1.08
CA LEU A 661 15.16 -42.36 0.29
C LEU A 661 15.17 -41.23 1.30
N GLN A 662 15.99 -40.19 1.11
CA GLN A 662 16.10 -39.06 2.03
C GLN A 662 14.75 -38.42 2.36
N TYR A 663 13.89 -38.26 1.35
CA TYR A 663 12.54 -37.73 1.53
C TYR A 663 11.67 -38.57 2.50
N LEU A 664 11.81 -39.90 2.46
CA LEU A 664 11.10 -40.79 3.37
C LEU A 664 11.75 -40.79 4.77
N ILE A 665 13.08 -40.70 4.84
CA ILE A 665 13.85 -40.60 6.08
C ILE A 665 13.44 -39.33 6.85
N ASP A 666 13.45 -38.17 6.19
CA ASP A 666 13.12 -36.87 6.82
C ASP A 666 11.69 -36.86 7.36
N ARG A 667 10.73 -37.39 6.58
CA ARG A 667 9.32 -37.49 6.99
C ARG A 667 9.12 -38.40 8.21
N LEU A 668 9.88 -39.48 8.32
CA LEU A 668 9.86 -40.35 9.50
C LEU A 668 10.56 -39.70 10.69
N ALA A 669 11.64 -38.94 10.45
CA ALA A 669 12.37 -38.22 11.49
C ALA A 669 11.52 -37.12 12.15
N GLU A 670 10.66 -36.41 11.39
CA GLU A 670 9.66 -35.47 11.95
C GLU A 670 8.74 -36.14 12.99
N ARG A 671 8.51 -37.44 12.85
CA ARG A 671 7.73 -38.28 13.77
C ARG A 671 8.60 -39.02 14.80
N ARG A 672 9.88 -38.64 14.92
CA ARG A 672 10.88 -39.27 15.81
C ARG A 672 11.13 -40.75 15.49
N ILE A 673 11.00 -41.13 14.22
CA ILE A 673 11.26 -42.50 13.74
C ILE A 673 12.50 -42.50 12.86
N THR A 674 13.47 -43.34 13.17
CA THR A 674 14.68 -43.50 12.34
C THR A 674 14.47 -44.60 11.30
N LEU A 675 14.71 -44.30 10.02
CA LEU A 675 14.72 -45.30 8.95
C LEU A 675 16.16 -45.66 8.58
N ALA A 676 16.58 -46.88 8.92
CA ALA A 676 17.90 -47.40 8.59
C ALA A 676 17.81 -48.36 7.39
N VAL A 677 18.37 -47.98 6.25
CA VAL A 677 18.42 -48.83 5.03
C VAL A 677 19.81 -49.39 4.85
N THR A 678 19.96 -50.72 4.87
CA THR A 678 21.27 -51.39 4.76
C THR A 678 21.89 -51.21 3.37
N PRO A 679 23.23 -51.29 3.25
CA PRO A 679 23.90 -51.23 1.95
C PRO A 679 23.39 -52.30 0.96
N ALA A 680 23.05 -53.50 1.46
CA ALA A 680 22.48 -54.57 0.65
C ALA A 680 21.10 -54.19 0.09
N ALA A 681 20.23 -53.60 0.92
CA ALA A 681 18.92 -53.12 0.48
C ALA A 681 19.03 -52.00 -0.56
N ARG A 682 20.00 -51.08 -0.40
CA ARG A 682 20.26 -50.02 -1.40
C ARG A 682 20.67 -50.58 -2.76
N LEU A 683 21.51 -51.61 -2.79
CA LEU A 683 21.91 -52.29 -4.03
C LEU A 683 20.72 -52.95 -4.72
N VAL A 684 19.86 -53.64 -3.96
CA VAL A 684 18.66 -54.28 -4.51
C VAL A 684 17.68 -53.25 -5.08
N LEU A 685 17.52 -52.09 -4.43
CA LEU A 685 16.72 -50.98 -4.94
C LEU A 685 17.29 -50.39 -6.22
N ALA A 686 18.61 -50.22 -6.32
CA ALA A 686 19.27 -49.72 -7.52
C ALA A 686 19.09 -50.68 -8.71
N ASP A 687 19.28 -51.98 -8.48
CA ASP A 687 19.14 -53.01 -9.53
C ASP A 687 17.69 -53.17 -10.00
N ARG A 688 16.71 -53.16 -9.07
CA ARG A 688 15.28 -53.32 -9.41
C ARG A 688 14.59 -52.02 -9.85
N GLY A 689 15.14 -50.87 -9.47
CA GLY A 689 14.59 -49.55 -9.75
C GLY A 689 15.03 -48.98 -11.10
N TYR A 690 15.98 -49.62 -11.76
CA TYR A 690 16.48 -49.25 -13.09
C TYR A 690 15.80 -50.06 -14.19
N ASP A 691 15.36 -49.34 -15.22
CA ASP A 691 14.81 -49.91 -16.45
C ASP A 691 15.60 -49.37 -17.67
N ALA A 692 15.92 -50.24 -18.63
CA ALA A 692 16.73 -49.86 -19.79
C ALA A 692 16.02 -48.86 -20.74
N GLU A 693 14.68 -48.86 -20.76
CA GLU A 693 13.83 -47.98 -21.57
C GLU A 693 13.40 -46.73 -20.78
N PHE A 694 13.12 -46.87 -19.49
CA PHE A 694 12.57 -45.80 -18.65
C PHE A 694 13.56 -45.16 -17.65
N GLY A 695 14.79 -45.64 -17.56
CA GLY A 695 15.82 -45.15 -16.65
C GLY A 695 15.44 -45.34 -15.17
N ALA A 696 15.71 -44.34 -14.33
CA ALA A 696 15.38 -44.38 -12.89
C ALA A 696 13.90 -44.04 -12.57
N ARG A 697 13.03 -43.89 -13.58
CA ARG A 697 11.60 -43.53 -13.36
C ARG A 697 10.83 -44.48 -12.45
N PRO A 698 11.01 -45.82 -12.52
CA PRO A 698 10.28 -46.76 -11.66
C PRO A 698 10.68 -46.68 -10.19
N LEU A 699 11.87 -46.17 -9.88
CA LEU A 699 12.47 -46.23 -8.55
C LEU A 699 11.60 -45.61 -7.45
N LYS A 700 10.99 -44.45 -7.70
CA LYS A 700 10.09 -43.80 -6.73
C LYS A 700 8.90 -44.69 -6.35
N ARG A 701 8.30 -45.37 -7.34
CA ARG A 701 7.20 -46.32 -7.11
C ARG A 701 7.68 -47.58 -6.39
N LEU A 702 8.89 -48.04 -6.69
CA LEU A 702 9.50 -49.19 -6.02
C LEU A 702 9.72 -48.90 -4.54
N ILE A 703 10.33 -47.76 -4.19
CA ILE A 703 10.53 -47.35 -2.79
C ILE A 703 9.18 -47.21 -2.08
N GLN A 704 8.17 -46.64 -2.74
CA GLN A 704 6.84 -46.52 -2.15
C GLN A 704 6.26 -47.91 -1.82
N ARG A 705 6.25 -48.83 -2.79
CA ARG A 705 5.65 -50.17 -2.63
C ARG A 705 6.41 -51.06 -1.65
N GLU A 706 7.74 -51.05 -1.72
CA GLU A 706 8.59 -52.01 -0.99
C GLU A 706 9.03 -51.50 0.38
N ILE A 707 8.97 -50.18 0.63
CA ILE A 707 9.44 -49.58 1.89
C ILE A 707 8.34 -48.75 2.55
N ALA A 708 7.78 -47.76 1.86
CA ALA A 708 6.83 -46.83 2.48
C ALA A 708 5.52 -47.53 2.89
N ASP A 709 4.96 -48.38 2.03
CA ASP A 709 3.70 -49.10 2.31
C ASP A 709 3.87 -50.10 3.49
N PRO A 710 4.92 -50.94 3.56
CA PRO A 710 5.19 -51.76 4.74
C PRO A 710 5.48 -50.96 6.01
N ALA A 711 6.23 -49.86 5.93
CA ALA A 711 6.50 -49.00 7.07
C ALA A 711 5.20 -48.37 7.62
N ALA A 712 4.28 -47.96 6.74
CA ALA A 712 2.98 -47.45 7.14
C ALA A 712 2.15 -48.52 7.87
N LEU A 713 2.21 -49.77 7.43
CA LEU A 713 1.54 -50.89 8.10
C LEU A 713 2.08 -51.09 9.52
N LEU A 714 3.41 -51.07 9.72
CA LEU A 714 4.03 -51.20 11.04
C LEU A 714 3.60 -50.08 12.01
N LEU A 715 3.41 -48.86 11.51
CA LEU A 715 2.92 -47.73 12.29
C LEU A 715 1.44 -47.90 12.67
N LEU A 716 0.60 -48.31 11.73
CA LEU A 716 -0.83 -48.54 11.96
C LEU A 716 -1.10 -49.71 12.91
N GLU A 717 -0.27 -50.75 12.85
CA GLU A 717 -0.31 -51.90 13.76
C GLU A 717 0.25 -51.59 15.16
N GLY A 718 0.83 -50.40 15.37
CA GLY A 718 1.44 -50.00 16.64
C GLY A 718 2.76 -50.73 16.98
N LYS A 719 3.33 -51.47 16.02
CA LYS A 719 4.64 -52.14 16.17
C LYS A 719 5.80 -51.15 16.24
N VAL A 720 5.60 -49.94 15.74
CA VAL A 720 6.52 -48.80 15.80
C VAL A 720 5.70 -47.61 16.31
N SER A 721 6.15 -46.94 17.38
CA SER A 721 5.39 -45.86 18.03
C SER A 721 6.20 -44.59 18.20
N GLU A 722 5.55 -43.44 17.95
CA GLU A 722 6.11 -42.10 18.15
C GLU A 722 6.33 -41.79 19.65
N ALA A 723 5.65 -42.52 20.55
CA ALA A 723 5.70 -42.30 22.00
C ALA A 723 7.02 -42.75 22.66
N THR A 724 7.74 -43.71 22.06
CA THR A 724 8.92 -44.34 22.67
C THR A 724 10.23 -43.55 22.44
N GLY A 725 10.20 -42.46 21.67
CA GLY A 725 11.33 -41.55 21.44
C GLY A 725 12.51 -42.10 20.62
N ASN A 726 12.66 -43.43 20.52
CA ASN A 726 13.75 -44.14 19.82
C ASN A 726 13.24 -45.20 18.82
N ALA A 727 12.07 -44.99 18.22
CA ALA A 727 11.52 -45.93 17.24
C ALA A 727 12.40 -46.02 15.99
N MET A 728 12.78 -47.23 15.58
CA MET A 728 13.60 -47.46 14.39
C MET A 728 12.98 -48.53 13.49
N ILE A 729 13.00 -48.26 12.18
CA ILE A 729 12.62 -49.21 11.12
C ILE A 729 13.90 -49.57 10.37
N ILE A 730 14.18 -50.87 10.25
CA ILE A 730 15.33 -51.39 9.51
C ILE A 730 14.82 -52.00 8.21
N VAL A 731 15.40 -51.55 7.08
CA VAL A 731 15.19 -52.11 5.75
C VAL A 731 16.41 -52.91 5.37
N ASP A 732 16.26 -54.23 5.25
CA ASP A 732 17.34 -55.15 4.89
C ASP A 732 16.91 -56.14 3.79
N VAL A 733 17.80 -57.04 3.39
CA VAL A 733 17.54 -58.07 2.38
C VAL A 733 17.50 -59.45 3.03
N VAL A 734 16.35 -60.11 2.98
CA VAL A 734 16.15 -61.49 3.47
C VAL A 734 15.72 -62.34 2.28
N ASP A 735 16.39 -63.47 2.04
CA ASP A 735 16.13 -64.38 0.91
C ASP A 735 16.08 -63.69 -0.47
N GLY A 736 16.87 -62.62 -0.64
CA GLY A 736 16.91 -61.84 -1.87
C GLY A 736 15.71 -60.90 -2.07
N ALA A 737 14.82 -60.73 -1.08
CA ALA A 737 13.72 -59.77 -1.08
C ALA A 737 13.98 -58.66 -0.04
N LEU A 738 13.42 -57.47 -0.30
CA LEU A 738 13.45 -56.37 0.67
C LEU A 738 12.53 -56.72 1.85
N SER A 739 13.03 -56.55 3.06
CA SER A 739 12.31 -56.78 4.31
C SER A 739 12.34 -55.50 5.14
N VAL A 740 11.17 -55.11 5.67
CA VAL A 740 10.99 -53.89 6.47
C VAL A 740 10.48 -54.30 7.83
N ASN A 741 11.32 -54.16 8.85
CA ASN A 741 11.00 -54.62 10.21
C ASN A 741 11.24 -53.50 11.24
N PRO A 742 10.51 -53.50 12.36
CA PRO A 742 10.92 -52.71 13.51
C PRO A 742 12.30 -53.20 13.98
N SER A 743 13.16 -52.27 14.39
CA SER A 743 14.31 -52.62 15.22
C SER A 743 13.76 -53.24 16.50
N ASP A 744 14.10 -54.50 16.77
CA ASP A 744 13.80 -55.11 18.07
C ASP A 744 14.40 -54.20 19.15
N ALA A 745 13.55 -53.46 19.86
CA ALA A 745 13.90 -53.03 21.20
C ALA A 745 13.99 -54.33 22.00
N ALA A 746 15.21 -54.85 22.16
CA ALA A 746 15.49 -55.83 23.19
C ALA A 746 14.82 -55.32 24.49
N HIS A 747 13.88 -56.13 24.99
CA HIS A 747 13.11 -55.87 26.21
C HIS A 747 13.98 -55.46 27.39
#